data_AF-A0A8D0CGH3-F1
#
_entry.id   AF-A0A8D0CGH3-F1
#
_cell.length_a   1.000
_cell.length_b   1.000
_cell.length_c   1.000
_cell.angle_alpha   90.00
_cell.angle_beta   90.00
_cell.angle_gamma   90.00
#
_symmetry.space_group_name_H-M   'P 1'
#
loop_
_entity.id
_entity.type
_entity.pdbx_description
1 polymer ?
#
loop_
_entity_poly.entity_id
_entity_poly.type
_entity_poly.pdbx_seq_one_letter_code
_entity_poly.pdbx_strand_id
1 'polypeptide(L)'
;VCVLRGGLYLKTTKVGARVQAALLYTAAEWLAGLIRTVVNPSLCTQVVLALTTFQVPLFMMKFGQSKLYRSDNYGKSFRDVTHLINNTFILTEFGIATGPQNSGKVILTSDVSGKQRARIFHSVDFGNSFSHSDLPFQPLAQMAYNPQDANVLLVISVENDLWISEDFAANWRKIHERVCQAKWGSGNTVFFTANVNGSCSDRGRLELKKTTDYGRTIKTIGTRIFSFGLGGRFIFASIMTGTTRVIHVSVDQGDMWNMAQLPAVGHEQFYSILAANDDMVFMHVDEPGDTGFGTIYVSDDRGTVYSKSLERHLYTTTGGYTDFTNVTSLRGVYMTSVLAEDNSVQTVVTFDQGGEWRPLQKPWNSQCDSTAKNKDVCSLHIHASYSMAMKLNVPMLPLTEPNAVGLILAHGSVGDGISVMSPDVYVSDDGGYSWLRALEGPHHYAILDSGGLLVAVEQTLSQFSTDEGQCWHVYNFTRDPIYFTGLASEPGARSMNLSIWGYRESLLNQYWVSITIDFSRIFSRDCDEKDYVQWLAHSDDLSSPDNGCMLGYKEEFLRLRKDSVCLNGRDYVIDKQPTPCLCTLDDFLCDFGYYRQENSSECMEQQDLKGHILEFCLHGRKEQLQTTGYRKIPGDKCESGIVPERKVIDLSTKCVSNLSATIVVAVVLVLLVSAVAGVLFVKKYVCGGRFLVHRYSVLRQHAEAGGTDAPDELDNQVATPTKNDYHDDSDEDLLE
;
A
#
# COMPACT_ATOMS: atom_id res chain seq x y z
N VAL A 1 63.76 8.96 -8.54
CA VAL A 1 64.89 9.31 -7.64
C VAL A 1 64.29 9.89 -6.36
N CYS A 2 64.73 9.39 -5.19
CA CYS A 2 64.53 9.87 -3.80
C CYS A 2 63.20 10.57 -3.39
N VAL A 3 62.36 10.02 -2.49
CA VAL A 3 62.53 9.69 -1.04
C VAL A 3 62.17 10.85 -0.09
N LEU A 4 61.10 10.60 0.67
CA LEU A 4 60.70 11.04 2.01
C LEU A 4 61.57 12.07 2.79
N ARG A 5 60.89 13.05 3.39
CA ARG A 5 60.84 13.24 4.86
C ARG A 5 59.64 14.11 5.27
N GLY A 6 59.01 13.80 6.40
CA GLY A 6 57.76 14.43 6.86
C GLY A 6 57.91 15.34 8.09
N GLY A 7 56.79 15.91 8.53
CA GLY A 7 56.67 16.69 9.77
C GLY A 7 55.18 16.92 10.12
N LEU A 8 54.81 16.72 11.39
CA LEU A 8 53.45 16.85 11.90
C LEU A 8 52.93 18.29 11.78
N TYR A 9 51.63 18.44 11.51
CA TYR A 9 50.83 19.56 12.01
C TYR A 9 49.45 19.07 12.48
N LEU A 10 49.03 19.48 13.68
CA LEU A 10 47.76 19.05 14.27
C LEU A 10 46.56 19.67 13.54
N LYS A 11 45.51 18.86 13.35
CA LYS A 11 44.16 19.35 13.02
C LYS A 11 43.60 20.14 14.21
N THR A 12 43.14 21.37 13.97
CA THR A 12 42.02 21.97 14.72
C THR A 12 40.78 21.97 13.83
N THR A 13 39.64 21.66 14.44
CA THR A 13 38.49 21.06 13.75
C THR A 13 37.46 22.10 13.32
N LYS A 14 37.19 22.24 12.02
CA LYS A 14 36.00 22.94 11.50
C LYS A 14 34.73 22.12 11.76
N VAL A 15 34.22 22.15 13.00
CA VAL A 15 32.95 21.50 13.39
C VAL A 15 31.76 22.48 13.34
N GLY A 16 31.98 23.77 13.63
CA GLY A 16 30.88 24.74 13.74
C GLY A 16 30.08 25.02 12.44
N ALA A 17 30.67 24.83 11.25
CA ALA A 17 30.03 25.21 9.99
C ALA A 17 29.13 24.13 9.36
N ARG A 18 29.28 22.84 9.75
CA ARG A 18 28.42 21.76 9.22
C ARG A 18 27.11 21.60 9.99
N VAL A 19 27.11 21.89 11.29
CA VAL A 19 25.91 21.78 12.14
C VAL A 19 24.85 22.82 11.74
N GLN A 20 25.26 24.07 11.43
CA GLN A 20 24.34 25.09 10.93
C GLN A 20 23.75 24.77 9.54
N ALA A 21 24.52 24.17 8.63
CA ALA A 21 24.02 23.76 7.32
C ALA A 21 23.03 22.58 7.42
N ALA A 22 23.28 21.62 8.30
CA ALA A 22 22.36 20.51 8.55
C ALA A 22 21.02 20.99 9.16
N LEU A 23 21.07 21.89 10.15
CA LEU A 23 19.87 22.47 10.78
C LEU A 23 19.05 23.34 9.82
N LEU A 24 19.66 23.98 8.83
CA LEU A 24 18.95 24.73 7.79
C LEU A 24 18.31 23.81 6.74
N TYR A 25 18.95 22.68 6.39
CA TYR A 25 18.36 21.70 5.47
C TYR A 25 17.18 20.93 6.09
N THR A 26 17.28 20.51 7.35
CA THR A 26 16.14 19.87 8.03
C THR A 26 14.98 20.86 8.24
N ALA A 27 15.25 22.12 8.58
CA ALA A 27 14.21 23.15 8.63
C ALA A 27 13.55 23.40 7.26
N ALA A 28 14.29 23.25 6.15
CA ALA A 28 13.74 23.38 4.80
C ALA A 28 12.85 22.19 4.39
N GLU A 29 13.20 20.94 4.74
CA GLU A 29 12.29 19.78 4.55
C GLU A 29 10.99 19.96 5.38
N TRP A 30 11.08 20.48 6.61
CA TRP A 30 9.90 20.79 7.43
C TRP A 30 9.06 21.97 6.90
N LEU A 31 9.67 22.97 6.25
CA LEU A 31 8.96 24.10 5.63
C LEU A 31 8.38 23.77 4.25
N ALA A 32 8.99 22.84 3.49
CA ALA A 32 8.47 22.37 2.21
C ALA A 32 7.18 21.56 2.38
N GLY A 33 7.03 20.82 3.50
CA GLY A 33 5.78 20.13 3.86
C GLY A 33 4.61 21.05 4.27
N LEU A 34 4.81 22.37 4.31
CA LEU A 34 3.92 23.34 4.93
C LEU A 34 3.01 24.10 3.93
N ILE A 35 3.05 23.74 2.64
CA ILE A 35 2.03 24.15 1.65
C ILE A 35 1.34 22.90 1.08
N ARG A 36 0.25 22.49 1.72
CA ARG A 36 -0.68 21.52 1.11
C ARG A 36 -1.64 22.25 0.17
N THR A 37 -1.28 22.37 -1.10
CA THR A 37 -2.25 22.65 -2.17
C THR A 37 -3.13 21.42 -2.38
N VAL A 38 -4.24 21.35 -1.64
CA VAL A 38 -5.27 20.33 -1.85
C VAL A 38 -6.15 20.79 -3.00
N VAL A 39 -6.10 20.08 -4.13
CA VAL A 39 -6.94 20.32 -5.30
C VAL A 39 -7.75 19.03 -5.57
N ASN A 40 -9.01 19.16 -5.97
CA ASN A 40 -9.99 18.06 -5.97
C ASN A 40 -10.18 17.47 -7.39
N PRO A 41 -10.12 16.14 -7.61
CA PRO A 41 -10.09 15.54 -8.96
C PRO A 41 -11.41 15.50 -9.75
N SER A 42 -12.50 16.13 -9.30
CA SER A 42 -13.84 15.85 -9.84
C SER A 42 -14.67 17.09 -10.16
N LEU A 43 -14.42 17.60 -11.38
CA LEU A 43 -15.08 18.72 -12.07
C LEU A 43 -14.91 20.11 -11.43
N CYS A 44 -14.76 21.09 -12.32
CA CYS A 44 -13.94 22.27 -12.06
C CYS A 44 -14.53 23.26 -11.05
N THR A 45 -13.87 23.38 -9.90
CA THR A 45 -13.72 24.70 -9.27
C THR A 45 -12.31 25.22 -9.47
N GLN A 46 -12.19 26.49 -9.87
CA GLN A 46 -10.92 27.18 -10.03
C GLN A 46 -10.26 27.54 -8.67
N VAL A 47 -10.74 26.93 -7.58
CA VAL A 47 -10.46 27.33 -6.21
C VAL A 47 -9.25 26.60 -5.68
N VAL A 48 -8.31 27.37 -5.12
CA VAL A 48 -7.13 26.84 -4.42
C VAL A 48 -7.07 27.48 -3.04
N LEU A 49 -6.97 26.66 -2.00
CA LEU A 49 -6.68 27.10 -0.65
C LEU A 49 -5.21 26.84 -0.34
N ALA A 50 -4.52 27.86 0.18
CA ALA A 50 -3.15 27.74 0.68
C ALA A 50 -3.14 28.16 2.16
N LEU A 51 -2.82 27.21 3.03
CA LEU A 51 -2.67 27.42 4.48
C LEU A 51 -1.17 27.40 4.81
N THR A 52 -0.69 28.40 5.54
CA THR A 52 0.63 28.36 6.19
C THR A 52 0.47 28.53 7.69
N THR A 53 1.34 27.90 8.46
CA THR A 53 1.36 28.03 9.92
C THR A 53 2.79 28.23 10.41
N PHE A 54 2.92 28.94 11.54
CA PHE A 54 4.20 29.28 12.13
C PHE A 54 4.07 29.23 13.65
N GLN A 55 5.02 28.58 14.33
CA GLN A 55 5.08 28.52 15.79
C GLN A 55 6.38 29.15 16.28
N VAL A 56 6.26 30.09 17.22
CA VAL A 56 7.43 30.62 17.94
C VAL A 56 7.55 29.90 19.28
N PRO A 57 8.62 29.11 19.52
CA PRO A 57 8.90 28.54 20.82
C PRO A 57 9.42 29.63 21.76
N LEU A 58 8.51 30.23 22.55
CA LEU A 58 8.84 31.09 23.68
C LEU A 58 8.73 30.31 24.99
N PHE A 59 9.57 30.65 25.96
CA PHE A 59 9.69 29.92 27.22
C PHE A 59 8.32 29.81 27.93
N MET A 60 7.81 28.59 28.09
CA MET A 60 6.48 28.24 28.64
C MET A 60 5.23 28.78 27.88
N MET A 61 5.35 29.35 26.67
CA MET A 61 4.19 29.73 25.85
C MET A 61 4.41 29.46 24.35
N LYS A 62 3.57 28.60 23.76
CA LYS A 62 3.51 28.41 22.30
C LYS A 62 2.68 29.53 21.66
N PHE A 63 3.33 30.46 20.97
CA PHE A 63 2.63 31.43 20.12
C PHE A 63 2.58 30.90 18.69
N GLY A 64 1.41 30.39 18.29
CA GLY A 64 1.12 29.97 16.93
C GLY A 64 0.40 31.07 16.14
N GLN A 65 0.77 31.27 14.88
CA GLN A 65 -0.01 32.01 13.90
C GLN A 65 -0.28 31.14 12.66
N SER A 66 -1.42 31.38 12.02
CA SER A 66 -1.76 30.79 10.73
C SER A 66 -2.19 31.87 9.75
N LYS A 67 -1.94 31.63 8.47
CA LYS A 67 -2.42 32.43 7.35
C LYS A 67 -3.15 31.53 6.36
N LEU A 68 -4.36 31.93 6.00
CA LEU A 68 -5.18 31.24 5.00
C LEU A 68 -5.37 32.16 3.79
N TYR A 69 -5.01 31.66 2.62
CA TYR A 69 -5.17 32.33 1.34
C TYR A 69 -6.12 31.54 0.44
N ARG A 70 -6.93 32.27 -0.34
CA ARG A 70 -7.85 31.69 -1.32
C ARG A 70 -7.63 32.29 -2.70
N SER A 71 -7.48 31.43 -3.70
CA SER A 71 -7.60 31.77 -5.12
C SER A 71 -8.96 31.31 -5.64
N ASP A 72 -9.51 32.04 -6.61
CA ASP A 72 -10.69 31.71 -7.40
C ASP A 72 -10.37 31.60 -8.90
N ASN A 73 -9.09 31.44 -9.25
CA ASN A 73 -8.59 31.48 -10.63
C ASN A 73 -7.32 30.63 -10.86
N TYR A 74 -7.33 29.37 -10.40
CA TYR A 74 -6.24 28.39 -10.60
C TYR A 74 -4.89 28.75 -9.96
N GLY A 75 -4.88 29.64 -8.97
CA GLY A 75 -3.66 30.13 -8.30
C GLY A 75 -3.10 31.43 -8.88
N LYS A 76 -3.65 31.95 -9.99
CA LYS A 76 -3.16 33.18 -10.66
C LYS A 76 -3.15 34.41 -9.73
N SER A 77 -4.08 34.45 -8.78
CA SER A 77 -4.08 35.43 -7.68
C SER A 77 -4.67 34.82 -6.40
N PHE A 78 -4.10 35.20 -5.25
CA PHE A 78 -4.57 34.81 -3.93
C PHE A 78 -5.03 36.03 -3.12
N ARG A 79 -6.07 35.85 -2.29
CA ARG A 79 -6.56 36.82 -1.30
C ARG A 79 -6.30 36.28 0.11
N ASP A 80 -5.82 37.10 1.03
CA ASP A 80 -5.71 36.75 2.45
C ASP A 80 -7.12 36.71 3.06
N VAL A 81 -7.55 35.51 3.44
CA VAL A 81 -8.85 35.22 4.05
C VAL A 81 -8.70 34.73 5.50
N THR A 82 -7.55 34.98 6.14
CA THR A 82 -7.26 34.58 7.53
C THR A 82 -8.27 35.13 8.54
N HIS A 83 -8.92 36.25 8.22
CA HIS A 83 -9.98 36.83 9.06
C HIS A 83 -11.23 35.93 9.14
N LEU A 84 -11.49 35.08 8.15
CA LEU A 84 -12.62 34.12 8.17
C LEU A 84 -12.44 33.02 9.24
N ILE A 85 -11.19 32.74 9.63
CA ILE A 85 -10.85 31.80 10.71
C ILE A 85 -10.50 32.53 12.02
N ASN A 86 -10.92 33.79 12.18
CA ASN A 86 -10.64 34.65 13.34
C ASN A 86 -9.14 34.73 13.71
N ASN A 87 -8.24 34.58 12.73
CA ASN A 87 -6.79 34.50 12.96
C ASN A 87 -6.34 33.36 13.91
N THR A 88 -7.15 32.32 14.04
CA THR A 88 -6.89 31.16 14.91
C THR A 88 -5.75 30.30 14.36
N PHE A 89 -4.95 29.71 15.25
CA PHE A 89 -3.93 28.73 14.85
C PHE A 89 -4.57 27.42 14.40
N ILE A 90 -4.22 26.97 13.19
CA ILE A 90 -4.68 25.72 12.59
C ILE A 90 -3.62 24.63 12.79
N LEU A 91 -4.05 23.43 13.18
CA LEU A 91 -3.20 22.25 13.37
C LEU A 91 -2.94 21.57 12.02
N THR A 92 -1.69 21.65 11.55
CA THR A 92 -1.27 21.16 10.22
C THR A 92 -1.30 19.63 10.10
N GLU A 93 -1.22 18.90 11.21
CA GLU A 93 -1.38 17.44 11.27
C GLU A 93 -2.72 16.95 10.69
N PHE A 94 -3.80 17.73 10.85
CA PHE A 94 -5.11 17.46 10.26
C PHE A 94 -5.28 18.01 8.84
N GLY A 95 -4.33 18.82 8.35
CA GLY A 95 -4.35 19.43 7.02
C GLY A 95 -5.61 20.24 6.71
N ILE A 96 -5.94 20.32 5.42
CA ILE A 96 -7.22 20.86 4.92
C ILE A 96 -8.10 19.68 4.53
N ALA A 97 -9.14 19.39 5.31
CA ALA A 97 -10.05 18.28 5.05
C ALA A 97 -11.13 18.70 4.04
N THR A 98 -10.91 18.38 2.76
CA THR A 98 -11.84 18.69 1.67
C THR A 98 -12.89 17.59 1.50
N GLY A 99 -14.13 18.00 1.23
CA GLY A 99 -15.23 17.06 0.99
C GLY A 99 -15.12 16.36 -0.36
N PRO A 100 -15.73 15.17 -0.52
CA PRO A 100 -15.71 14.43 -1.77
C PRO A 100 -16.47 15.21 -2.87
N GLN A 101 -16.08 14.95 -4.11
CA GLN A 101 -16.70 15.55 -5.30
C GLN A 101 -16.76 17.09 -5.24
N ASN A 102 -17.67 17.69 -6.00
CA ASN A 102 -17.87 19.14 -6.03
C ASN A 102 -18.73 19.65 -4.86
N SER A 103 -18.57 19.08 -3.65
CA SER A 103 -19.44 19.38 -2.49
C SER A 103 -19.18 20.75 -1.85
N GLY A 104 -18.10 21.44 -2.21
CA GLY A 104 -17.73 22.75 -1.65
C GLY A 104 -17.26 22.74 -0.20
N LYS A 105 -17.13 21.55 0.39
CA LYS A 105 -16.91 21.42 1.82
C LYS A 105 -15.44 21.42 2.19
N VAL A 106 -15.13 22.17 3.25
CA VAL A 106 -13.78 22.31 3.79
C VAL A 106 -13.87 22.34 5.30
N ILE A 107 -13.02 21.57 5.99
CA ILE A 107 -12.84 21.63 7.45
C ILE A 107 -11.36 21.92 7.75
N LEU A 108 -11.13 22.83 8.69
CA LEU A 108 -9.83 23.17 9.29
C LEU A 108 -9.93 22.94 10.80
N THR A 109 -8.96 22.22 11.39
CA THR A 109 -8.96 21.91 12.83
C THR A 109 -7.99 22.83 13.57
N SER A 110 -8.41 23.33 14.73
CA SER A 110 -7.64 24.25 15.59
C SER A 110 -7.62 23.75 17.03
N ASP A 111 -6.51 24.00 17.72
CA ASP A 111 -6.41 23.76 19.17
C ASP A 111 -7.03 24.91 19.96
N VAL A 112 -7.58 24.61 21.14
CA VAL A 112 -8.14 25.62 22.05
C VAL A 112 -7.37 25.58 23.36
N SER A 113 -6.63 26.65 23.65
CA SER A 113 -5.75 26.72 24.81
C SER A 113 -6.52 26.67 26.15
N GLY A 114 -6.55 25.51 26.79
CA GLY A 114 -7.09 25.34 28.14
C GLY A 114 -7.62 23.93 28.43
N LYS A 115 -8.64 23.85 29.31
CA LYS A 115 -9.42 22.61 29.56
C LYS A 115 -10.58 22.43 28.57
N GLN A 116 -10.55 23.14 27.44
CA GLN A 116 -11.58 23.07 26.41
C GLN A 116 -11.12 22.17 25.27
N ARG A 117 -12.10 21.58 24.58
CA ARG A 117 -11.91 20.64 23.47
C ARG A 117 -11.58 21.40 22.18
N ALA A 118 -10.99 20.72 21.19
CA ALA A 118 -10.66 21.31 19.89
C ALA A 118 -11.84 22.04 19.23
N ARG A 119 -11.49 23.04 18.40
CA ARG A 119 -12.43 23.81 17.57
C ARG A 119 -12.18 23.49 16.10
N ILE A 120 -13.24 23.45 15.31
CA ILE A 120 -13.15 23.41 13.85
C ILE A 120 -13.70 24.67 13.20
N PHE A 121 -13.15 25.01 12.05
CA PHE A 121 -13.72 25.96 11.09
C PHE A 121 -14.19 25.16 9.88
N HIS A 122 -15.46 25.30 9.52
CA HIS A 122 -16.08 24.56 8.42
C HIS A 122 -16.77 25.49 7.42
N SER A 123 -16.64 25.15 6.15
CA SER A 123 -17.17 25.87 4.98
C SER A 123 -18.03 24.92 4.15
N VAL A 124 -19.07 25.46 3.51
CA VAL A 124 -19.89 24.78 2.50
C VAL A 124 -19.84 25.44 1.12
N ASP A 125 -19.01 26.48 0.94
CA ASP A 125 -18.97 27.35 -0.23
C ASP A 125 -17.55 27.51 -0.82
N PHE A 126 -16.76 26.42 -0.78
CA PHE A 126 -15.37 26.37 -1.27
C PHE A 126 -14.45 27.36 -0.55
N GLY A 127 -14.60 27.49 0.77
CA GLY A 127 -13.80 28.35 1.64
C GLY A 127 -14.06 29.84 1.46
N ASN A 128 -15.21 30.23 0.89
CA ASN A 128 -15.58 31.63 0.70
C ASN A 128 -16.17 32.24 2.00
N SER A 129 -16.77 31.41 2.86
CA SER A 129 -17.15 31.74 4.24
C SER A 129 -16.87 30.55 5.16
N PHE A 130 -16.54 30.84 6.42
CA PHE A 130 -16.32 29.80 7.43
C PHE A 130 -17.21 30.06 8.65
N SER A 131 -17.90 29.01 9.08
CA SER A 131 -18.50 28.92 10.41
C SER A 131 -17.57 28.13 11.34
N HIS A 132 -17.78 28.19 12.65
CA HIS A 132 -16.99 27.41 13.60
C HIS A 132 -17.86 26.69 14.61
N SER A 133 -17.40 25.54 15.07
CA SER A 133 -18.01 24.77 16.16
C SER A 133 -16.94 24.20 17.10
N ASP A 134 -17.24 24.22 18.39
CA ASP A 134 -16.42 23.59 19.43
C ASP A 134 -16.82 22.12 19.54
N LEU A 135 -15.84 21.21 19.45
CA LEU A 135 -16.09 19.77 19.45
C LEU A 135 -16.39 19.25 20.86
N PRO A 136 -17.18 18.16 21.02
CA PRO A 136 -17.33 17.50 22.30
C PRO A 136 -16.17 16.56 22.68
N PHE A 137 -15.07 16.54 21.91
CA PHE A 137 -13.91 15.66 22.07
C PHE A 137 -12.66 16.28 21.43
N GLN A 138 -11.48 15.73 21.72
CA GLN A 138 -10.25 16.03 20.97
C GLN A 138 -10.09 14.98 19.83
N PRO A 139 -10.00 15.37 18.55
CA PRO A 139 -9.80 14.42 17.45
C PRO A 139 -8.39 13.82 17.49
N LEU A 140 -8.28 12.52 17.17
CA LEU A 140 -7.00 11.81 17.02
C LEU A 140 -6.46 11.85 15.58
N ALA A 141 -7.36 11.96 14.60
CA ALA A 141 -7.04 11.97 13.17
C ALA A 141 -7.93 12.95 12.40
N GLN A 142 -7.60 13.18 11.12
CA GLN A 142 -8.43 13.99 10.22
C GLN A 142 -9.86 13.44 10.12
N MET A 143 -10.85 14.33 10.09
CA MET A 143 -12.25 13.93 9.94
C MET A 143 -12.49 13.30 8.57
N ALA A 144 -13.02 12.08 8.56
CA ALA A 144 -13.29 11.33 7.34
C ALA A 144 -14.73 11.59 6.86
N TYR A 145 -14.86 12.23 5.68
CA TYR A 145 -16.14 12.35 4.99
C TYR A 145 -16.65 10.98 4.51
N ASN A 146 -17.96 10.77 4.61
CA ASN A 146 -18.62 9.67 3.91
C ASN A 146 -18.50 9.92 2.38
N PRO A 147 -17.95 8.96 1.59
CA PRO A 147 -17.79 9.12 0.14
C PRO A 147 -19.09 9.39 -0.64
N GLN A 148 -20.25 9.00 -0.09
CA GLN A 148 -21.56 9.15 -0.73
C GLN A 148 -22.36 10.38 -0.25
N ASP A 149 -22.06 10.90 0.95
CA ASP A 149 -22.73 12.08 1.50
C ASP A 149 -21.75 12.96 2.29
N ALA A 150 -21.37 14.09 1.70
CA ALA A 150 -20.47 15.06 2.33
C ALA A 150 -21.04 15.75 3.59
N ASN A 151 -22.31 15.52 3.97
CA ASN A 151 -22.84 15.94 5.28
C ASN A 151 -22.39 15.02 6.42
N VAL A 152 -22.06 13.75 6.12
CA VAL A 152 -21.78 12.76 7.14
C VAL A 152 -20.27 12.64 7.36
N LEU A 153 -19.84 12.77 8.62
CA LEU A 153 -18.44 12.82 9.04
C LEU A 153 -18.18 11.80 10.14
N LEU A 154 -17.03 11.14 10.09
CA LEU A 154 -16.57 10.16 11.06
C LEU A 154 -15.19 10.55 11.61
N VAL A 155 -14.98 10.40 12.92
CA VAL A 155 -13.67 10.67 13.53
C VAL A 155 -13.48 9.86 14.81
N ILE A 156 -12.24 9.43 15.06
CA ILE A 156 -11.83 8.83 16.34
C ILE A 156 -11.23 9.94 17.21
N SER A 157 -11.59 9.97 18.49
CA SER A 157 -11.01 10.89 19.48
C SER A 157 -9.76 10.32 20.15
N VAL A 158 -8.99 11.16 20.84
CA VAL A 158 -7.82 10.72 21.64
C VAL A 158 -8.18 9.75 22.78
N GLU A 159 -9.45 9.74 23.21
CA GLU A 159 -10.00 8.78 24.19
C GLU A 159 -10.35 7.42 23.53
N ASN A 160 -10.05 7.25 22.24
CA ASN A 160 -10.45 6.12 21.38
C ASN A 160 -11.97 5.96 21.24
N ASP A 161 -12.74 7.05 21.39
CA ASP A 161 -14.17 7.03 21.06
C ASP A 161 -14.42 7.35 19.58
N LEU A 162 -15.36 6.64 18.97
CA LEU A 162 -15.82 6.87 17.61
C LEU A 162 -17.02 7.82 17.62
N TRP A 163 -16.87 8.96 16.93
CA TRP A 163 -17.86 10.02 16.83
C TRP A 163 -18.35 10.16 15.39
N ILE A 164 -19.66 10.39 15.24
CA ILE A 164 -20.30 10.67 13.96
C ILE A 164 -21.04 12.01 14.02
N SER A 165 -21.05 12.71 12.90
CA SER A 165 -21.93 13.85 12.64
C SER A 165 -22.75 13.52 11.39
N GLU A 166 -24.06 13.73 11.43
CA GLU A 166 -24.98 13.55 10.30
C GLU A 166 -25.34 14.89 9.61
N ASP A 167 -24.82 16.03 10.11
CA ASP A 167 -25.22 17.39 9.75
C ASP A 167 -24.04 18.36 9.51
N PHE A 168 -22.92 17.84 8.99
CA PHE A 168 -21.69 18.58 8.70
C PHE A 168 -21.08 19.34 9.90
N ALA A 169 -20.87 18.60 10.98
CA ALA A 169 -20.22 18.99 12.21
C ALA A 169 -20.95 20.07 13.04
N ALA A 170 -22.26 20.22 12.83
CA ALA A 170 -23.12 21.01 13.69
C ALA A 170 -23.42 20.26 15.00
N ASN A 171 -23.70 18.96 14.93
CA ASN A 171 -23.91 18.08 16.08
C ASN A 171 -23.07 16.79 15.96
N TRP A 172 -22.55 16.32 17.09
CA TRP A 172 -21.74 15.11 17.17
C TRP A 172 -22.32 14.11 18.17
N ARG A 173 -22.41 12.84 17.76
CA ARG A 173 -22.88 11.73 18.57
C ARG A 173 -21.77 10.69 18.71
N LYS A 174 -21.45 10.30 19.95
CA LYS A 174 -20.60 9.13 20.22
C LYS A 174 -21.38 7.87 19.82
N ILE A 175 -20.77 6.99 19.02
CA ILE A 175 -21.41 5.73 18.57
C ILE A 175 -20.76 4.47 19.12
N HIS A 176 -19.48 4.52 19.50
CA HIS A 176 -18.80 3.39 20.16
C HIS A 176 -17.56 3.88 20.93
N GLU A 177 -17.15 3.15 21.96
CA GLU A 177 -15.96 3.44 22.79
C GLU A 177 -14.83 2.43 22.50
N ARG A 178 -13.58 2.76 22.82
CA ARG A 178 -12.40 1.87 22.65
C ARG A 178 -12.23 1.35 21.21
N VAL A 179 -12.43 2.24 20.23
CA VAL A 179 -12.26 1.99 18.79
C VAL A 179 -10.83 2.30 18.36
N CYS A 180 -10.22 1.35 17.65
CA CYS A 180 -8.80 1.36 17.29
C CYS A 180 -8.57 1.79 15.83
N GLN A 181 -9.52 1.49 14.95
CA GLN A 181 -9.49 1.87 13.55
C GLN A 181 -10.93 1.91 13.04
N ALA A 182 -11.26 2.89 12.20
CA ALA A 182 -12.57 2.99 11.55
C ALA A 182 -12.41 3.43 10.09
N LYS A 183 -13.25 2.90 9.19
CA LYS A 183 -13.27 3.22 7.76
C LYS A 183 -14.70 3.27 7.24
N TRP A 184 -14.95 4.17 6.30
CA TRP A 184 -16.16 4.15 5.47
C TRP A 184 -16.08 3.01 4.45
N GLY A 185 -17.19 2.30 4.27
CA GLY A 185 -17.41 1.37 3.17
C GLY A 185 -18.44 1.90 2.17
N SER A 186 -18.89 1.03 1.26
CA SER A 186 -19.98 1.33 0.34
C SER A 186 -21.34 1.41 1.06
N GLY A 187 -22.29 2.15 0.49
CA GLY A 187 -23.67 2.18 0.99
C GLY A 187 -23.84 2.76 2.40
N ASN A 188 -23.05 3.79 2.77
CA ASN A 188 -23.07 4.44 4.08
C ASN A 188 -22.63 3.55 5.27
N THR A 189 -22.08 2.36 5.02
CA THR A 189 -21.60 1.45 6.08
C THR A 189 -20.32 1.98 6.73
N VAL A 190 -20.24 1.91 8.06
CA VAL A 190 -19.00 2.11 8.82
C VAL A 190 -18.48 0.76 9.32
N PHE A 191 -17.22 0.46 9.02
CA PHE A 191 -16.49 -0.68 9.59
C PHE A 191 -15.47 -0.18 10.60
N PHE A 192 -15.37 -0.84 11.75
CA PHE A 192 -14.41 -0.44 12.79
C PHE A 192 -13.98 -1.60 13.69
N THR A 193 -12.74 -1.56 14.18
CA THR A 193 -12.24 -2.47 15.20
C THR A 193 -12.32 -1.83 16.57
N ALA A 194 -12.69 -2.62 17.58
CA ALA A 194 -12.74 -2.17 18.97
C ALA A 194 -12.25 -3.27 19.93
N ASN A 195 -11.75 -2.86 21.09
CA ASN A 195 -11.48 -3.77 22.21
C ASN A 195 -12.28 -3.34 23.44
N VAL A 196 -13.34 -4.07 23.77
CA VAL A 196 -14.19 -3.73 24.92
C VAL A 196 -13.49 -4.03 26.25
N ASN A 197 -12.52 -4.95 26.30
CA ASN A 197 -11.94 -5.45 27.55
C ASN A 197 -10.44 -5.13 27.74
N GLY A 198 -9.84 -4.31 26.87
CA GLY A 198 -8.41 -4.02 26.89
C GLY A 198 -8.02 -2.84 26.00
N SER A 199 -6.78 -2.84 25.51
CA SER A 199 -6.19 -1.79 24.69
C SER A 199 -6.30 -2.08 23.19
N CYS A 200 -6.08 -1.08 22.35
CA CYS A 200 -5.82 -1.25 20.93
C CYS A 200 -4.47 -1.91 20.63
N SER A 201 -3.57 -1.97 21.62
CA SER A 201 -2.33 -2.76 21.58
C SER A 201 -2.58 -4.27 21.64
N ASP A 202 -3.74 -4.74 22.14
CA ASP A 202 -4.15 -6.16 22.14
C ASP A 202 -4.55 -6.65 20.74
N ARG A 203 -3.70 -6.42 19.73
CA ARG A 203 -3.92 -6.92 18.38
C ARG A 203 -4.07 -8.44 18.42
N GLY A 204 -5.10 -8.94 17.73
CA GLY A 204 -5.47 -10.35 17.79
C GLY A 204 -6.53 -10.70 18.83
N ARG A 205 -6.97 -9.73 19.65
CA ARG A 205 -8.15 -9.83 20.52
C ARG A 205 -9.26 -8.85 20.16
N LEU A 206 -9.06 -8.02 19.14
CA LEU A 206 -10.03 -7.01 18.71
C LEU A 206 -11.29 -7.69 18.13
N GLU A 207 -12.43 -6.99 18.23
CA GLU A 207 -13.65 -7.30 17.50
C GLU A 207 -13.80 -6.35 16.30
N LEU A 208 -14.07 -6.89 15.13
CA LEU A 208 -14.47 -6.11 13.95
C LEU A 208 -16.00 -5.98 13.96
N LYS A 209 -16.49 -4.75 13.89
CA LYS A 209 -17.91 -4.38 13.95
C LYS A 209 -18.30 -3.59 12.70
N LYS A 210 -19.58 -3.68 12.32
CA LYS A 210 -20.20 -2.82 11.30
C LYS A 210 -21.45 -2.13 11.79
N THR A 211 -21.78 -0.99 11.20
CA THR A 211 -23.09 -0.34 11.29
C THR A 211 -23.47 0.24 9.93
N THR A 212 -24.73 0.09 9.55
CA THR A 212 -25.34 0.59 8.29
C THR A 212 -26.33 1.74 8.54
N ASP A 213 -26.51 2.15 9.81
CA ASP A 213 -27.50 3.12 10.26
C ASP A 213 -26.90 4.18 11.19
N TYR A 214 -25.62 4.49 10.97
CA TYR A 214 -24.83 5.47 11.71
C TYR A 214 -24.78 5.16 13.22
N GLY A 215 -24.60 3.89 13.58
CA GLY A 215 -24.41 3.44 14.95
C GLY A 215 -25.69 3.40 15.78
N ARG A 216 -26.87 3.23 15.17
CA ARG A 216 -28.10 2.91 15.91
C ARG A 216 -28.18 1.41 16.19
N THR A 217 -27.71 0.60 15.24
CA THR A 217 -27.43 -0.83 15.41
C THR A 217 -25.98 -1.11 15.04
N ILE A 218 -25.35 -2.01 15.79
CA ILE A 218 -23.94 -2.38 15.64
C ILE A 218 -23.85 -3.91 15.67
N LYS A 219 -23.33 -4.49 14.60
CA LYS A 219 -23.14 -5.94 14.47
C LYS A 219 -21.65 -6.28 14.57
N THR A 220 -21.25 -7.11 15.52
CA THR A 220 -19.92 -7.76 15.47
C THR A 220 -19.92 -8.74 14.30
N ILE A 221 -18.96 -8.56 13.38
CA ILE A 221 -18.79 -9.38 12.18
C ILE A 221 -17.51 -10.23 12.23
N GLY A 222 -16.57 -9.95 13.15
CA GLY A 222 -15.38 -10.77 13.34
C GLY A 222 -14.79 -10.64 14.74
N THR A 223 -14.09 -11.67 15.20
CA THR A 223 -13.41 -11.75 16.51
C THR A 223 -11.98 -12.27 16.35
N ARG A 224 -11.12 -12.05 17.35
CA ARG A 224 -9.68 -12.33 17.29
C ARG A 224 -8.95 -11.57 16.16
N ILE A 225 -9.41 -10.35 15.90
CA ILE A 225 -8.94 -9.51 14.79
C ILE A 225 -7.61 -8.86 15.16
N PHE A 226 -6.63 -8.96 14.26
CA PHE A 226 -5.37 -8.23 14.34
C PHE A 226 -5.49 -6.85 13.69
N SER A 227 -6.05 -6.79 12.47
CA SER A 227 -6.35 -5.57 11.72
C SER A 227 -7.33 -5.88 10.57
N PHE A 228 -7.86 -4.84 9.91
CA PHE A 228 -8.72 -4.98 8.73
C PHE A 228 -8.39 -3.99 7.60
N GLY A 229 -8.73 -4.39 6.38
CA GLY A 229 -8.56 -3.63 5.14
C GLY A 229 -9.82 -3.63 4.28
N LEU A 230 -9.93 -2.63 3.42
CA LEU A 230 -10.95 -2.51 2.38
C LEU A 230 -10.21 -2.28 1.06
N GLY A 231 -10.63 -2.94 -0.02
CA GLY A 231 -10.07 -2.75 -1.35
C GLY A 231 -11.04 -3.28 -2.41
N GLY A 232 -11.40 -2.46 -3.39
CA GLY A 232 -12.50 -2.76 -4.32
C GLY A 232 -13.78 -3.11 -3.56
N ARG A 233 -14.41 -4.22 -3.94
CA ARG A 233 -15.57 -4.81 -3.24
C ARG A 233 -15.23 -5.67 -2.01
N PHE A 234 -13.95 -5.86 -1.72
CA PHE A 234 -13.47 -6.84 -0.74
C PHE A 234 -13.21 -6.22 0.64
N ILE A 235 -13.61 -6.94 1.68
CA ILE A 235 -13.23 -6.67 3.08
C ILE A 235 -12.26 -7.75 3.53
N PHE A 236 -11.08 -7.35 3.97
CA PHE A 236 -10.05 -8.25 4.50
C PHE A 236 -9.93 -8.10 6.01
N ALA A 237 -9.86 -9.21 6.72
CA ALA A 237 -9.59 -9.27 8.14
C ALA A 237 -8.42 -10.23 8.40
N SER A 238 -7.39 -9.77 9.10
CA SER A 238 -6.31 -10.64 9.55
C SER A 238 -6.69 -11.21 10.92
N ILE A 239 -6.85 -12.53 11.01
CA ILE A 239 -7.36 -13.23 12.20
C ILE A 239 -6.24 -14.08 12.83
N MET A 240 -6.03 -13.96 14.14
CA MET A 240 -5.02 -14.74 14.87
C MET A 240 -5.43 -16.20 15.04
N THR A 241 -4.52 -17.12 14.70
CA THR A 241 -4.65 -18.56 14.90
C THR A 241 -3.41 -19.06 15.65
N GLY A 242 -3.50 -19.10 16.99
CA GLY A 242 -2.33 -19.35 17.83
C GLY A 242 -1.38 -18.16 17.84
N THR A 243 -0.13 -18.34 17.42
CA THR A 243 0.90 -17.29 17.36
C THR A 243 1.02 -16.63 15.98
N THR A 244 0.39 -17.19 14.95
CA THR A 244 0.36 -16.65 13.58
C THR A 244 -1.01 -16.06 13.27
N ARG A 245 -1.14 -15.41 12.10
CA ARG A 245 -2.43 -14.91 11.58
C ARG A 245 -2.61 -15.21 10.11
N VAL A 246 -3.88 -15.27 9.69
CA VAL A 246 -4.31 -15.60 8.33
C VAL A 246 -5.36 -14.60 7.84
N ILE A 247 -5.26 -14.19 6.59
CA ILE A 247 -6.26 -13.34 5.93
C ILE A 247 -7.56 -14.12 5.73
N HIS A 248 -8.66 -13.48 6.12
CA HIS A 248 -10.02 -13.86 5.75
C HIS A 248 -10.63 -12.73 4.92
N VAL A 249 -11.45 -13.09 3.93
CA VAL A 249 -12.12 -12.16 3.01
C VAL A 249 -13.63 -12.28 3.12
N SER A 250 -14.32 -11.17 2.88
CA SER A 250 -15.77 -11.09 2.68
C SER A 250 -16.08 -10.16 1.51
N VAL A 251 -17.10 -10.53 0.72
CA VAL A 251 -17.66 -9.74 -0.39
C VAL A 251 -19.10 -9.28 -0.11
N ASP A 252 -19.67 -9.67 1.02
CA ASP A 252 -21.05 -9.40 1.46
C ASP A 252 -21.07 -8.51 2.73
N GLN A 253 -20.13 -7.57 2.79
CA GLN A 253 -19.97 -6.64 3.91
C GLN A 253 -19.79 -7.34 5.28
N GLY A 254 -19.10 -8.48 5.34
CA GLY A 254 -18.80 -9.21 6.57
C GLY A 254 -19.93 -10.09 7.10
N ASP A 255 -20.90 -10.47 6.28
CA ASP A 255 -21.95 -11.41 6.68
C ASP A 255 -21.50 -12.88 6.51
N MET A 256 -20.65 -13.16 5.52
CA MET A 256 -19.88 -14.40 5.39
C MET A 256 -18.39 -14.13 5.23
N TRP A 257 -17.58 -14.94 5.90
CA TRP A 257 -16.13 -14.92 5.81
C TRP A 257 -15.58 -16.22 5.22
N ASN A 258 -14.61 -16.08 4.33
CA ASN A 258 -13.85 -17.17 3.74
C ASN A 258 -12.38 -17.00 4.09
N MET A 259 -11.68 -18.09 4.40
CA MET A 259 -10.22 -18.05 4.52
C MET A 259 -9.62 -17.77 3.13
N ALA A 260 -8.57 -16.98 3.06
CA ALA A 260 -7.77 -16.80 1.85
C ALA A 260 -6.67 -17.87 1.77
N GLN A 261 -6.39 -18.37 0.56
CA GLN A 261 -5.29 -19.27 0.25
C GLN A 261 -3.97 -18.48 0.20
N LEU A 262 -3.57 -17.93 1.34
CA LEU A 262 -2.32 -17.19 1.52
C LEU A 262 -1.52 -17.82 2.68
N PRO A 263 -0.18 -17.74 2.67
CA PRO A 263 0.64 -18.17 3.80
C PRO A 263 0.23 -17.48 5.11
N ALA A 264 0.18 -18.23 6.20
CA ALA A 264 0.07 -17.67 7.55
C ALA A 264 1.37 -16.94 7.92
N VAL A 265 1.25 -15.78 8.59
CA VAL A 265 2.41 -14.93 8.93
C VAL A 265 2.58 -14.77 10.44
N GLY A 266 3.84 -14.61 10.88
CA GLY A 266 4.21 -14.28 12.26
C GLY A 266 3.96 -12.82 12.62
N HIS A 267 4.26 -12.44 13.87
CA HIS A 267 4.02 -11.07 14.37
C HIS A 267 4.87 -9.99 13.69
N GLU A 268 6.12 -10.32 13.33
CA GLU A 268 7.08 -9.40 12.72
C GLU A 268 6.80 -9.15 11.23
N GLN A 269 6.22 -10.13 10.54
CA GLN A 269 5.84 -10.04 9.13
C GLN A 269 4.56 -9.21 8.92
N PHE A 270 4.28 -8.78 7.69
CA PHE A 270 3.04 -8.09 7.32
C PHE A 270 2.34 -8.63 6.04
N TYR A 271 1.11 -8.14 5.83
CA TYR A 271 0.38 -8.24 4.57
C TYR A 271 0.10 -6.83 4.06
N SER A 272 0.17 -6.59 2.76
CA SER A 272 -0.20 -5.29 2.17
C SER A 272 -1.08 -5.47 0.93
N ILE A 273 -2.17 -4.70 0.85
CA ILE A 273 -3.02 -4.63 -0.34
C ILE A 273 -2.36 -3.62 -1.27
N LEU A 274 -1.72 -4.10 -2.34
CA LEU A 274 -0.97 -3.27 -3.28
C LEU A 274 -1.91 -2.52 -4.24
N ALA A 275 -2.88 -3.24 -4.79
CA ALA A 275 -3.97 -2.71 -5.59
C ALA A 275 -5.19 -3.62 -5.50
N ALA A 276 -6.37 -3.04 -5.63
CA ALA A 276 -7.64 -3.76 -5.62
C ALA A 276 -8.66 -3.05 -6.51
N ASN A 277 -9.39 -3.81 -7.32
CA ASN A 277 -10.54 -3.34 -8.10
C ASN A 277 -11.76 -4.24 -7.81
N ASP A 278 -12.84 -4.12 -8.59
CA ASP A 278 -14.03 -4.96 -8.38
C ASP A 278 -13.85 -6.42 -8.84
N ASP A 279 -12.79 -6.70 -9.60
CA ASP A 279 -12.49 -8.01 -10.17
C ASP A 279 -11.45 -8.81 -9.37
N MET A 280 -10.46 -8.19 -8.73
CA MET A 280 -9.37 -8.89 -8.03
C MET A 280 -8.51 -7.97 -7.15
N VAL A 281 -7.56 -8.59 -6.43
CA VAL A 281 -6.63 -7.93 -5.51
C VAL A 281 -5.20 -8.46 -5.70
N PHE A 282 -4.25 -7.53 -5.80
CA PHE A 282 -2.82 -7.77 -5.59
C PHE A 282 -2.51 -7.71 -4.10
N MET A 283 -2.08 -8.83 -3.53
CA MET A 283 -1.70 -8.96 -2.12
C MET A 283 -0.21 -9.24 -2.00
N HIS A 284 0.50 -8.39 -1.26
CA HIS A 284 1.85 -8.68 -0.79
C HIS A 284 1.81 -9.51 0.49
N VAL A 285 2.64 -10.54 0.55
CA VAL A 285 2.94 -11.31 1.75
C VAL A 285 4.44 -11.19 2.01
N ASP A 286 4.79 -10.65 3.17
CA ASP A 286 6.18 -10.44 3.60
C ASP A 286 6.90 -11.76 3.91
N GLU A 287 8.20 -11.86 3.59
CA GLU A 287 8.99 -13.08 3.78
C GLU A 287 9.45 -13.22 5.24
N PRO A 288 9.61 -14.43 5.84
CA PRO A 288 10.03 -14.55 7.23
C PRO A 288 11.45 -14.03 7.50
N GLY A 289 11.57 -13.07 8.43
CA GLY A 289 12.82 -12.42 8.82
C GLY A 289 13.00 -11.05 8.17
N ASP A 290 14.01 -10.29 8.59
CA ASP A 290 14.25 -8.93 8.06
C ASP A 290 14.96 -8.99 6.69
N THR A 291 14.18 -9.33 5.65
CA THR A 291 14.64 -9.52 4.28
C THR A 291 14.50 -8.26 3.41
N GLY A 292 13.57 -7.36 3.75
CA GLY A 292 13.19 -6.21 2.92
C GLY A 292 12.45 -6.57 1.63
N PHE A 293 11.97 -7.81 1.49
CA PHE A 293 11.18 -8.26 0.34
C PHE A 293 10.13 -9.31 0.73
N GLY A 294 9.18 -9.53 -0.16
CA GLY A 294 8.18 -10.59 -0.02
C GLY A 294 7.70 -11.09 -1.37
N THR A 295 6.49 -11.63 -1.40
CA THR A 295 5.88 -12.22 -2.60
C THR A 295 4.53 -11.55 -2.90
N ILE A 296 4.31 -11.20 -4.17
CA ILE A 296 3.00 -10.77 -4.69
C ILE A 296 2.16 -11.99 -5.07
N TYR A 297 0.89 -11.95 -4.67
CA TYR A 297 -0.15 -12.89 -5.05
C TYR A 297 -1.33 -12.15 -5.69
N VAL A 298 -1.98 -12.78 -6.68
CA VAL A 298 -3.17 -12.27 -7.40
C VAL A 298 -4.38 -13.16 -7.10
N SER A 299 -5.53 -12.57 -6.78
CA SER A 299 -6.72 -13.29 -6.31
C SER A 299 -7.67 -13.79 -7.42
N ASP A 300 -8.70 -14.56 -7.05
CA ASP A 300 -9.96 -14.64 -7.80
C ASP A 300 -10.82 -13.38 -7.63
N ASP A 301 -11.88 -13.34 -8.43
CA ASP A 301 -13.09 -12.53 -8.24
C ASP A 301 -13.72 -12.68 -6.85
N ARG A 302 -13.47 -13.79 -6.15
CA ARG A 302 -13.91 -14.02 -4.77
C ARG A 302 -12.93 -13.49 -3.70
N GLY A 303 -11.70 -13.13 -4.07
CA GLY A 303 -10.66 -12.70 -3.14
C GLY A 303 -10.11 -13.80 -2.22
N THR A 304 -10.38 -15.07 -2.54
CA THR A 304 -10.13 -16.28 -1.74
C THR A 304 -9.00 -17.17 -2.23
N VAL A 305 -8.89 -17.43 -3.54
CA VAL A 305 -7.90 -18.33 -4.15
C VAL A 305 -6.86 -17.46 -4.83
N TYR A 306 -5.59 -17.67 -4.48
CA TYR A 306 -4.49 -16.81 -4.92
C TYR A 306 -3.46 -17.58 -5.73
N SER A 307 -3.04 -16.99 -6.85
CA SER A 307 -1.90 -17.41 -7.64
C SER A 307 -0.67 -16.58 -7.23
N LYS A 308 0.48 -17.21 -7.04
CA LYS A 308 1.76 -16.51 -6.88
C LYS A 308 2.09 -15.80 -8.21
N SER A 309 2.44 -14.52 -8.13
CA SER A 309 2.62 -13.64 -9.30
C SER A 309 4.05 -13.12 -9.42
N LEU A 310 4.66 -12.64 -8.33
CA LEU A 310 6.03 -12.14 -8.33
C LEU A 310 6.75 -12.47 -7.03
N GLU A 311 7.91 -13.11 -7.12
CA GLU A 311 8.79 -13.37 -5.97
C GLU A 311 9.78 -12.22 -5.75
N ARG A 312 10.32 -12.13 -4.53
CA ARG A 312 11.37 -11.16 -4.14
C ARG A 312 10.99 -9.70 -4.43
N HIS A 313 9.70 -9.39 -4.34
CA HIS A 313 9.13 -8.06 -4.48
C HIS A 313 9.62 -7.13 -3.37
N LEU A 314 10.22 -6.00 -3.75
CA LEU A 314 10.79 -5.04 -2.81
C LEU A 314 9.69 -4.34 -1.99
N TYR A 315 9.74 -4.54 -0.67
CA TYR A 315 8.88 -3.88 0.29
C TYR A 315 9.63 -3.77 1.61
N THR A 316 10.04 -2.57 2.01
CA THR A 316 10.92 -2.41 3.17
C THR A 316 10.17 -2.57 4.50
N THR A 317 10.72 -3.37 5.42
CA THR A 317 10.24 -3.53 6.80
C THR A 317 10.15 -2.17 7.50
N THR A 318 11.25 -1.41 7.45
CA THR A 318 11.35 -0.05 7.98
C THR A 318 10.76 0.95 6.98
N GLY A 319 9.81 1.76 7.43
CA GLY A 319 9.16 2.81 6.64
C GLY A 319 8.09 2.34 5.64
N GLY A 320 8.02 1.04 5.32
CA GLY A 320 6.95 0.47 4.51
C GLY A 320 6.97 0.91 3.03
N TYR A 321 8.15 1.15 2.46
CA TYR A 321 8.30 1.66 1.10
C TYR A 321 8.26 0.53 0.06
N THR A 322 7.51 0.75 -1.02
CA THR A 322 7.47 -0.14 -2.20
C THR A 322 7.32 0.69 -3.47
N ASP A 323 7.85 0.17 -4.57
CA ASP A 323 7.80 0.80 -5.90
C ASP A 323 6.60 0.33 -6.74
N PHE A 324 5.72 -0.50 -6.17
CA PHE A 324 4.53 -1.01 -6.87
C PHE A 324 3.63 0.12 -7.37
N THR A 325 3.54 0.24 -8.68
CA THR A 325 2.87 1.33 -9.38
C THR A 325 1.88 0.77 -10.41
N ASN A 326 0.61 1.15 -10.29
CA ASN A 326 -0.41 0.92 -11.31
C ASN A 326 -0.22 1.94 -12.45
N VAL A 327 -0.04 1.45 -13.68
CA VAL A 327 0.09 2.31 -14.87
C VAL A 327 -1.31 2.66 -15.35
N THR A 328 -1.89 3.72 -14.78
CA THR A 328 -3.32 4.04 -14.98
C THR A 328 -3.70 4.43 -16.42
N SER A 329 -2.70 4.77 -17.24
CA SER A 329 -2.84 5.14 -18.65
C SER A 329 -2.98 3.95 -19.61
N LEU A 330 -2.74 2.70 -19.17
CA LEU A 330 -3.01 1.50 -19.99
C LEU A 330 -3.50 0.31 -19.14
N ARG A 331 -4.52 -0.40 -19.63
CA ARG A 331 -5.17 -1.48 -18.89
C ARG A 331 -4.22 -2.66 -18.64
N GLY A 332 -4.30 -3.25 -17.45
CA GLY A 332 -3.55 -4.47 -17.10
C GLY A 332 -2.07 -4.23 -16.81
N VAL A 333 -1.57 -3.01 -16.97
CA VAL A 333 -0.15 -2.69 -16.80
C VAL A 333 0.18 -2.29 -15.35
N TYR A 334 1.18 -2.96 -14.78
CA TYR A 334 1.74 -2.63 -13.47
C TYR A 334 3.26 -2.74 -13.52
N MET A 335 3.97 -1.86 -12.82
CA MET A 335 5.42 -1.93 -12.68
C MET A 335 5.82 -1.91 -11.21
N THR A 336 6.91 -2.60 -10.86
CA THR A 336 7.44 -2.61 -9.49
C THR A 336 8.92 -2.97 -9.48
N SER A 337 9.52 -2.93 -8.30
CA SER A 337 10.90 -3.34 -8.05
C SER A 337 11.00 -4.71 -7.39
N VAL A 338 12.00 -5.49 -7.79
CA VAL A 338 12.41 -6.76 -7.14
C VAL A 338 13.84 -6.64 -6.63
N LEU A 339 14.15 -7.33 -5.53
CA LEU A 339 15.52 -7.45 -5.02
C LEU A 339 16.16 -8.72 -5.61
N ALA A 340 17.10 -8.57 -6.54
CA ALA A 340 17.82 -9.70 -7.13
C ALA A 340 18.72 -10.43 -6.12
N GLU A 341 19.22 -11.61 -6.49
CA GLU A 341 20.12 -12.41 -5.63
C GLU A 341 21.51 -11.78 -5.40
N ASP A 342 21.93 -10.84 -6.26
CA ASP A 342 23.13 -10.02 -6.05
C ASP A 342 22.84 -8.72 -5.27
N ASN A 343 21.66 -8.62 -4.64
CA ASN A 343 21.12 -7.46 -3.94
C ASN A 343 20.98 -6.19 -4.80
N SER A 344 21.08 -6.29 -6.13
CA SER A 344 20.64 -5.21 -7.01
C SER A 344 19.12 -5.09 -6.99
N VAL A 345 18.61 -3.86 -7.09
CA VAL A 345 17.17 -3.61 -7.25
C VAL A 345 16.89 -3.51 -8.75
N GLN A 346 15.97 -4.34 -9.24
CA GLN A 346 15.61 -4.40 -10.66
C GLN A 346 14.14 -4.04 -10.84
N THR A 347 13.79 -3.42 -11.97
CA THR A 347 12.42 -3.00 -12.26
C THR A 347 11.81 -3.99 -13.24
N VAL A 348 10.61 -4.45 -12.93
CA VAL A 348 9.83 -5.37 -13.75
C VAL A 348 8.45 -4.79 -14.04
N VAL A 349 7.90 -5.16 -15.18
CA VAL A 349 6.57 -4.76 -15.65
C VAL A 349 5.78 -6.01 -16.05
N THR A 350 4.49 -6.00 -15.73
CA THR A 350 3.48 -6.91 -16.25
C THR A 350 2.52 -6.11 -17.14
N PHE A 351 2.03 -6.73 -18.21
CA PHE A 351 1.03 -6.15 -19.11
C PHE A 351 -0.32 -6.89 -19.07
N ASP A 352 -0.34 -8.04 -18.39
CA ASP A 352 -1.42 -9.01 -18.29
C ASP A 352 -1.92 -9.16 -16.85
N GLN A 353 -1.87 -8.08 -16.07
CA GLN A 353 -2.42 -8.02 -14.71
C GLN A 353 -1.72 -8.97 -13.72
N GLY A 354 -0.41 -9.16 -13.89
CA GLY A 354 0.44 -9.96 -13.01
C GLY A 354 0.51 -11.45 -13.38
N GLY A 355 0.16 -11.83 -14.60
CA GLY A 355 0.39 -13.19 -15.11
C GLY A 355 1.87 -13.43 -15.41
N GLU A 356 2.47 -12.58 -16.23
CA GLU A 356 3.91 -12.55 -16.53
C GLU A 356 4.55 -11.21 -16.14
N TRP A 357 5.76 -11.27 -15.59
CA TRP A 357 6.59 -10.10 -15.27
C TRP A 357 7.91 -10.17 -16.05
N ARG A 358 8.26 -9.09 -16.75
CA ARG A 358 9.49 -8.97 -17.55
C ARG A 358 10.22 -7.65 -17.29
N PRO A 359 11.55 -7.57 -17.52
CA PRO A 359 12.27 -6.30 -17.45
C PRO A 359 11.75 -5.27 -18.47
N LEU A 360 11.84 -3.98 -18.14
CA LEU A 360 11.51 -2.89 -19.07
C LEU A 360 12.58 -2.79 -20.16
N GLN A 361 12.15 -2.63 -21.42
CA GLN A 361 13.08 -2.47 -22.54
C GLN A 361 13.86 -1.16 -22.42
N LYS A 362 15.19 -1.23 -22.61
CA LYS A 362 16.02 -0.02 -22.68
C LYS A 362 15.63 0.80 -23.93
N PRO A 363 15.67 2.15 -23.88
CA PRO A 363 15.54 2.95 -25.09
C PRO A 363 16.60 2.59 -26.15
N TRP A 364 16.21 2.67 -27.43
CA TRP A 364 17.04 2.26 -28.56
C TRP A 364 18.37 3.03 -28.63
N ASN A 365 18.35 4.32 -28.27
CA ASN A 365 19.49 5.24 -28.30
C ASN A 365 20.29 5.32 -26.97
N SER A 366 19.83 4.66 -25.90
CA SER A 366 20.51 4.69 -24.60
C SER A 366 21.63 3.66 -24.49
N GLN A 367 22.74 4.08 -23.88
CA GLN A 367 23.86 3.21 -23.50
C GLN A 367 23.64 2.65 -22.09
N CYS A 368 24.15 1.45 -21.83
CA CYS A 368 24.12 0.85 -20.49
C CYS A 368 25.14 1.55 -19.57
N ASP A 369 24.74 1.84 -18.33
CA ASP A 369 25.56 2.50 -17.33
C ASP A 369 26.58 1.55 -16.66
N SER A 370 27.27 2.03 -15.61
CA SER A 370 28.28 1.24 -14.89
C SER A 370 27.73 0.09 -14.04
N THR A 371 26.40 -0.05 -13.88
CA THR A 371 25.81 -1.22 -13.22
C THR A 371 25.82 -2.44 -14.14
N ALA A 372 25.78 -2.21 -15.46
CA ALA A 372 25.63 -3.29 -16.44
C ALA A 372 26.93 -4.10 -16.63
N LYS A 373 26.80 -5.42 -16.53
CA LYS A 373 27.89 -6.38 -16.78
C LYS A 373 28.28 -6.41 -18.27
N ASN A 374 27.34 -6.06 -19.15
CA ASN A 374 27.54 -5.91 -20.60
C ASN A 374 27.11 -4.49 -21.04
N LYS A 375 27.91 -3.83 -21.87
CA LYS A 375 27.63 -2.46 -22.34
C LYS A 375 26.49 -2.35 -23.36
N ASP A 376 26.14 -3.46 -23.99
CA ASP A 376 25.14 -3.51 -25.06
C ASP A 376 23.82 -4.18 -24.63
N VAL A 377 23.82 -4.88 -23.49
CA VAL A 377 22.67 -5.65 -22.98
C VAL A 377 22.38 -5.22 -21.54
N CYS A 378 21.26 -4.53 -21.37
CA CYS A 378 20.77 -3.98 -20.11
C CYS A 378 19.28 -3.60 -20.25
N SER A 379 18.63 -3.24 -19.15
CA SER A 379 17.20 -2.86 -19.08
C SER A 379 17.02 -1.39 -18.66
N LEU A 380 15.80 -0.87 -18.77
CA LEU A 380 15.41 0.37 -18.10
C LEU A 380 14.98 0.06 -16.66
N HIS A 381 15.43 0.89 -15.73
CA HIS A 381 15.07 0.83 -14.31
C HIS A 381 14.42 2.14 -13.89
N ILE A 382 13.33 2.05 -13.12
CA ILE A 382 12.49 3.19 -12.73
C ILE A 382 12.71 3.52 -11.26
N HIS A 383 12.91 4.80 -10.97
CA HIS A 383 12.95 5.32 -9.62
C HIS A 383 11.54 5.67 -9.13
N ALA A 384 11.14 5.05 -8.02
CA ALA A 384 9.91 5.39 -7.30
C ALA A 384 10.17 5.53 -5.79
N SER A 385 9.21 5.16 -4.94
CA SER A 385 9.17 5.41 -3.49
C SER A 385 10.44 5.00 -2.76
N TYR A 386 11.01 3.84 -3.08
CA TYR A 386 12.23 3.33 -2.45
C TYR A 386 13.43 4.21 -2.75
N SER A 387 13.56 4.69 -3.99
CA SER A 387 14.65 5.60 -4.39
C SER A 387 14.57 6.95 -3.67
N MET A 388 13.35 7.46 -3.47
CA MET A 388 13.13 8.69 -2.68
C MET A 388 13.43 8.48 -1.20
N ALA A 389 13.04 7.34 -0.62
CA ALA A 389 13.35 6.96 0.76
C ALA A 389 14.86 6.83 1.00
N MET A 390 15.59 6.30 0.02
CA MET A 390 17.07 6.24 0.00
C MET A 390 17.75 7.59 -0.29
N LYS A 391 16.98 8.70 -0.31
CA LYS A 391 17.47 10.08 -0.53
C LYS A 391 18.27 10.25 -1.84
N LEU A 392 17.95 9.46 -2.87
CA LEU A 392 18.44 9.70 -4.23
C LEU A 392 17.81 10.99 -4.81
N ASN A 393 18.42 11.54 -5.86
CA ASN A 393 17.99 12.79 -6.49
C ASN A 393 16.76 12.61 -7.40
N VAL A 394 15.66 12.14 -6.80
CA VAL A 394 14.41 11.76 -7.47
C VAL A 394 13.30 12.68 -6.95
N PRO A 395 12.96 13.78 -7.67
CA PRO A 395 12.00 14.75 -7.19
C PRO A 395 10.53 14.29 -7.27
N MET A 396 10.22 13.36 -8.18
CA MET A 396 8.85 12.89 -8.40
C MET A 396 8.80 11.38 -8.68
N LEU A 397 7.74 10.75 -8.16
CA LEU A 397 7.31 9.40 -8.52
C LEU A 397 6.83 9.35 -9.97
N PRO A 398 6.79 8.14 -10.59
CA PRO A 398 6.24 7.97 -11.93
C PRO A 398 4.80 8.50 -12.05
N LEU A 399 4.54 9.27 -13.10
CA LEU A 399 3.26 9.90 -13.38
C LEU A 399 2.56 9.20 -14.55
N THR A 400 1.33 8.77 -14.31
CA THR A 400 0.37 8.26 -15.31
C THR A 400 -0.99 8.87 -15.03
N GLU A 401 -1.79 9.11 -16.06
CA GLU A 401 -3.15 9.64 -15.93
C GLU A 401 -4.07 8.87 -16.88
N PRO A 402 -5.28 8.44 -16.45
CA PRO A 402 -6.12 7.53 -17.23
C PRO A 402 -6.70 8.15 -18.50
N ASN A 403 -6.76 9.49 -18.59
CA ASN A 403 -7.13 10.23 -19.80
C ASN A 403 -5.96 10.45 -20.78
N ALA A 404 -4.72 10.22 -20.35
CA ALA A 404 -3.51 10.34 -21.16
C ALA A 404 -3.06 8.94 -21.63
N VAL A 405 -3.83 8.36 -22.56
CA VAL A 405 -3.72 6.95 -22.96
C VAL A 405 -2.30 6.57 -23.40
N GLY A 406 -1.74 5.53 -22.78
CA GLY A 406 -0.39 5.02 -23.02
C GLY A 406 0.74 5.85 -22.40
N LEU A 407 0.48 7.06 -21.88
CA LEU A 407 1.56 7.94 -21.40
C LEU A 407 2.05 7.59 -20.00
N ILE A 408 3.38 7.50 -19.87
CA ILE A 408 4.09 7.35 -18.60
C ILE A 408 5.26 8.33 -18.59
N LEU A 409 5.42 9.12 -17.53
CA LEU A 409 6.63 9.91 -17.27
C LEU A 409 7.29 9.38 -16.01
N ALA A 410 8.59 9.09 -16.06
CA ALA A 410 9.30 8.50 -14.93
C ALA A 410 10.77 8.93 -14.87
N HIS A 411 11.33 9.00 -13.66
CA HIS A 411 12.78 9.07 -13.47
C HIS A 411 13.37 7.67 -13.63
N GLY A 412 14.52 7.53 -14.31
CA GLY A 412 15.12 6.22 -14.54
C GLY A 412 16.62 6.18 -14.76
N SER A 413 17.15 4.96 -14.82
CA SER A 413 18.53 4.62 -15.18
C SER A 413 18.56 3.39 -16.09
N VAL A 414 19.51 3.31 -17.03
CA VAL A 414 19.62 2.20 -17.98
C VAL A 414 20.83 1.33 -17.63
N GLY A 415 20.60 0.08 -17.21
CA GLY A 415 21.60 -0.74 -16.53
C GLY A 415 21.15 -2.17 -16.21
N ASP A 416 21.87 -2.86 -15.32
CA ASP A 416 21.45 -4.17 -14.77
C ASP A 416 20.66 -4.00 -13.45
N GLY A 417 20.49 -2.77 -12.95
CA GLY A 417 19.69 -2.42 -11.78
C GLY A 417 19.50 -0.91 -11.64
N ILE A 418 18.78 -0.48 -10.60
CA ILE A 418 18.61 0.92 -10.22
C ILE A 418 19.98 1.52 -9.86
N SER A 419 20.36 2.60 -10.56
CA SER A 419 21.63 3.31 -10.37
C SER A 419 21.54 4.32 -9.21
N VAL A 420 22.66 4.61 -8.55
CA VAL A 420 22.74 5.70 -7.54
C VAL A 420 23.18 7.04 -8.15
N MET A 421 23.35 7.09 -9.47
CA MET A 421 23.62 8.32 -10.21
C MET A 421 22.37 9.21 -10.29
N SER A 422 22.54 10.48 -10.67
CA SER A 422 21.38 11.35 -10.91
C SER A 422 20.58 10.82 -12.10
N PRO A 423 19.25 10.64 -11.98
CA PRO A 423 18.45 10.05 -13.05
C PRO A 423 18.15 11.04 -14.16
N ASP A 424 17.86 10.48 -15.34
CA ASP A 424 17.24 11.19 -16.46
C ASP A 424 15.71 10.95 -16.43
N VAL A 425 14.94 11.74 -17.19
CA VAL A 425 13.48 11.51 -17.36
C VAL A 425 13.22 10.72 -18.63
N TYR A 426 12.45 9.64 -18.48
CA TYR A 426 12.01 8.76 -19.55
C TYR A 426 10.50 8.90 -19.74
N VAL A 427 10.08 8.79 -21.01
CA VAL A 427 8.68 8.78 -21.41
C VAL A 427 8.40 7.49 -22.17
N SER A 428 7.25 6.89 -21.87
CA SER A 428 6.61 5.91 -22.74
C SER A 428 5.28 6.48 -23.22
N ASP A 429 4.93 6.21 -24.46
CA ASP A 429 3.66 6.57 -25.10
C ASP A 429 2.81 5.34 -25.43
N ASP A 430 3.25 4.13 -25.08
CA ASP A 430 2.58 2.86 -25.41
C ASP A 430 2.24 2.02 -24.16
N GLY A 431 2.29 2.62 -22.98
CA GLY A 431 2.04 1.96 -21.70
C GLY A 431 3.23 1.15 -21.18
N GLY A 432 4.45 1.45 -21.62
CA GLY A 432 5.70 0.91 -21.06
C GLY A 432 6.33 -0.22 -21.87
N TYR A 433 5.84 -0.51 -23.08
CA TYR A 433 6.47 -1.46 -24.00
C TYR A 433 7.76 -0.87 -24.56
N SER A 434 7.72 0.38 -25.01
CA SER A 434 8.87 1.14 -25.48
C SER A 434 9.02 2.45 -24.71
N TRP A 435 10.25 2.96 -24.70
CA TRP A 435 10.65 4.12 -23.93
C TRP A 435 11.61 4.99 -24.72
N LEU A 436 11.51 6.30 -24.52
CA LEU A 436 12.47 7.30 -24.97
C LEU A 436 13.00 8.09 -23.78
N ARG A 437 14.27 8.51 -23.85
CA ARG A 437 14.82 9.48 -22.89
C ARG A 437 14.41 10.88 -23.33
N ALA A 438 13.55 11.53 -22.55
CA ALA A 438 12.92 12.79 -22.89
C ALA A 438 13.73 14.01 -22.44
N LEU A 439 14.27 13.97 -21.21
CA LEU A 439 15.07 15.05 -20.63
C LEU A 439 16.28 14.49 -19.89
N GLU A 440 17.42 15.18 -19.99
CA GLU A 440 18.61 14.87 -19.21
C GLU A 440 18.51 15.51 -17.82
N GLY A 441 18.82 14.73 -16.78
CA GLY A 441 18.70 15.15 -15.38
C GLY A 441 17.26 15.18 -14.82
N PRO A 442 17.12 15.30 -13.49
CA PRO A 442 15.85 15.18 -12.80
C PRO A 442 15.00 16.44 -12.94
N HIS A 443 13.72 16.26 -13.23
CA HIS A 443 12.75 17.34 -13.43
C HIS A 443 11.48 17.09 -12.64
N HIS A 444 10.77 18.15 -12.26
CA HIS A 444 9.36 18.02 -11.88
C HIS A 444 8.52 18.07 -13.15
N TYR A 445 7.56 17.15 -13.31
CA TYR A 445 6.74 17.05 -14.51
C TYR A 445 5.24 16.98 -14.21
N ALA A 446 4.43 17.42 -15.18
CA ALA A 446 2.98 17.36 -15.14
C ALA A 446 2.40 17.03 -16.53
N ILE A 447 1.33 16.24 -16.53
CA ILE A 447 0.48 16.02 -17.71
C ILE A 447 -0.66 17.03 -17.66
N LEU A 448 -0.93 17.69 -18.79
CA LEU A 448 -2.03 18.62 -19.01
C LEU A 448 -2.80 18.22 -20.28
N ASP A 449 -4.01 18.74 -20.43
CA ASP A 449 -4.93 18.50 -21.56
C ASP A 449 -5.06 17.03 -22.01
N SER A 450 -5.18 16.10 -21.04
CA SER A 450 -5.29 14.66 -21.30
C SER A 450 -4.12 14.08 -22.12
N GLY A 451 -2.91 14.64 -21.98
CA GLY A 451 -1.72 14.23 -22.74
C GLY A 451 -1.34 15.17 -23.88
N GLY A 452 -2.21 16.10 -24.28
CA GLY A 452 -1.92 17.09 -25.33
C GLY A 452 -0.82 18.10 -24.98
N LEU A 453 -0.45 18.21 -23.69
CA LEU A 453 0.66 19.03 -23.23
C LEU A 453 1.38 18.36 -22.06
N LEU A 454 2.68 18.11 -22.23
CA LEU A 454 3.59 17.74 -21.15
C LEU A 454 4.39 18.98 -20.72
N VAL A 455 4.55 19.19 -19.42
CA VAL A 455 5.38 20.27 -18.88
C VAL A 455 6.39 19.70 -17.89
N ALA A 456 7.63 20.16 -17.98
CA ALA A 456 8.71 19.84 -17.06
C ALA A 456 9.38 21.12 -16.53
N VAL A 457 9.86 21.12 -15.30
CA VAL A 457 10.52 22.28 -14.67
C VAL A 457 11.81 21.86 -13.99
N GLU A 458 12.89 22.54 -14.37
CA GLU A 458 14.20 22.51 -13.73
C GLU A 458 14.51 23.92 -13.19
N GLN A 459 14.42 24.09 -11.86
CA GLN A 459 14.73 25.32 -11.11
C GLN A 459 14.01 26.59 -11.61
N THR A 460 14.51 27.21 -12.69
CA THR A 460 14.04 28.47 -13.29
C THR A 460 13.59 28.34 -14.75
N LEU A 461 13.78 27.19 -15.38
CA LEU A 461 13.37 26.92 -16.76
C LEU A 461 12.16 25.98 -16.77
N SER A 462 11.09 26.40 -17.44
CA SER A 462 9.99 25.50 -17.79
C SER A 462 10.19 25.00 -19.22
N GLN A 463 10.18 23.71 -19.41
CA GLN A 463 10.17 23.05 -20.72
C GLN A 463 8.77 22.51 -20.98
N PHE A 464 8.28 22.56 -22.21
CA PHE A 464 7.00 21.97 -22.58
C PHE A 464 7.07 21.22 -23.92
N SER A 465 6.26 20.18 -24.06
CA SER A 465 6.12 19.36 -25.28
C SER A 465 4.64 19.21 -25.62
N THR A 466 4.31 19.31 -26.90
CA THR A 466 2.95 19.08 -27.46
C THR A 466 2.90 17.81 -28.32
N ASP A 467 3.92 16.97 -28.23
CA ASP A 467 4.17 15.81 -29.09
C ASP A 467 4.59 14.58 -28.27
N GLU A 468 3.95 14.40 -27.11
CA GLU A 468 4.14 13.26 -26.20
C GLU A 468 5.60 13.09 -25.71
N GLY A 469 6.33 14.21 -25.54
CA GLY A 469 7.67 14.26 -24.97
C GLY A 469 8.81 14.06 -25.97
N GLN A 470 8.52 14.06 -27.28
CA GLN A 470 9.54 13.89 -28.32
C GLN A 470 10.36 15.16 -28.57
N CYS A 471 9.72 16.33 -28.63
CA CYS A 471 10.36 17.64 -28.77
C CYS A 471 10.01 18.55 -27.60
N TRP A 472 11.02 19.22 -27.03
CA TRP A 472 10.84 20.12 -25.89
C TRP A 472 11.18 21.57 -26.25
N HIS A 473 10.32 22.49 -25.82
CA HIS A 473 10.46 23.93 -25.98
C HIS A 473 10.72 24.61 -24.64
N VAL A 474 11.81 25.38 -24.54
CA VAL A 474 12.18 26.10 -23.32
C VAL A 474 11.48 27.46 -23.25
N TYR A 475 10.75 27.69 -22.17
CA TYR A 475 10.15 28.96 -21.80
C TYR A 475 10.71 29.46 -20.47
N ASN A 476 11.12 30.73 -20.42
CA ASN A 476 11.53 31.39 -19.19
C ASN A 476 10.33 32.13 -18.58
N PHE A 477 9.81 31.59 -17.47
CA PHE A 477 8.64 32.11 -16.77
C PHE A 477 8.94 33.24 -15.78
N THR A 478 10.21 33.50 -15.43
CA THR A 478 10.57 34.54 -14.45
C THR A 478 11.95 35.15 -14.69
N ARG A 479 12.03 36.49 -14.63
CA ARG A 479 13.32 37.20 -14.68
C ARG A 479 14.10 37.11 -13.37
N ASP A 480 13.38 36.97 -12.24
CA ASP A 480 14.00 36.77 -10.93
C ASP A 480 13.88 35.28 -10.57
N PRO A 481 15.00 34.56 -10.39
CA PRO A 481 15.00 33.18 -9.94
C PRO A 481 14.18 32.94 -8.67
N ILE A 482 13.61 31.74 -8.56
CA ILE A 482 12.97 31.24 -7.35
C ILE A 482 13.68 29.95 -6.92
N TYR A 483 13.74 29.72 -5.61
CA TYR A 483 14.02 28.39 -5.08
C TYR A 483 12.75 27.56 -5.26
N PHE A 484 12.75 26.73 -6.29
CA PHE A 484 11.64 25.85 -6.65
C PHE A 484 11.34 24.87 -5.51
N THR A 485 10.05 24.63 -5.23
CA THR A 485 9.61 23.64 -4.23
C THR A 485 8.57 22.64 -4.75
N GLY A 486 7.79 22.96 -5.79
CA GLY A 486 6.81 22.02 -6.33
C GLY A 486 5.93 22.56 -7.46
N LEU A 487 5.21 21.65 -8.11
CA LEU A 487 4.17 21.95 -9.09
C LEU A 487 2.78 21.68 -8.51
N ALA A 488 1.78 22.46 -8.94
CA ALA A 488 0.38 22.21 -8.66
C ALA A 488 -0.48 22.43 -9.92
N SER A 489 -1.26 21.42 -10.30
CA SER A 489 -2.23 21.45 -11.40
C SER A 489 -3.64 21.07 -10.89
N GLU A 490 -4.66 21.21 -11.75
CA GLU A 490 -5.98 20.61 -11.49
C GLU A 490 -5.86 19.07 -11.68
N PRO A 491 -6.23 18.24 -10.68
CA PRO A 491 -6.05 16.79 -10.79
C PRO A 491 -6.97 16.17 -11.85
N GLY A 492 -6.56 15.02 -12.40
CA GLY A 492 -7.17 14.43 -13.58
C GLY A 492 -6.73 15.08 -14.89
N ALA A 493 -5.62 15.84 -14.87
CA ALA A 493 -4.87 16.32 -16.03
C ALA A 493 -5.68 17.01 -17.16
N ARG A 494 -6.81 17.65 -16.86
CA ARG A 494 -7.71 18.32 -17.85
C ARG A 494 -7.51 19.84 -17.97
N SER A 495 -6.67 20.44 -17.14
CA SER A 495 -6.45 21.91 -17.14
C SER A 495 -5.27 22.30 -18.03
N MET A 496 -5.31 23.55 -18.51
CA MET A 496 -4.17 24.24 -19.13
C MET A 496 -3.37 25.10 -18.13
N ASN A 497 -3.74 25.07 -16.85
CA ASN A 497 -3.13 25.91 -15.82
C ASN A 497 -2.17 25.09 -14.95
N LEU A 498 -0.92 25.54 -14.87
CA LEU A 498 0.12 24.97 -14.01
C LEU A 498 0.64 26.06 -13.06
N SER A 499 0.60 25.81 -11.76
CA SER A 499 1.17 26.70 -10.75
C SER A 499 2.53 26.18 -10.28
N ILE A 500 3.58 26.95 -10.54
CA ILE A 500 4.94 26.72 -10.07
C ILE A 500 5.08 27.37 -8.70
N TRP A 501 5.45 26.61 -7.67
CA TRP A 501 5.66 27.10 -6.31
C TRP A 501 7.13 27.14 -5.95
N GLY A 502 7.50 28.16 -5.19
CA GLY A 502 8.82 28.31 -4.62
C GLY A 502 8.91 29.51 -3.69
N TYR A 503 10.12 29.84 -3.24
CA TYR A 503 10.37 31.03 -2.44
C TYR A 503 11.49 31.88 -3.03
N ARG A 504 11.52 33.16 -2.66
CA ARG A 504 12.61 34.08 -2.95
C ARG A 504 13.27 34.47 -1.64
N GLU A 505 14.60 34.43 -1.62
CA GLU A 505 15.40 34.98 -0.54
C GLU A 505 15.89 36.38 -0.89
N SER A 506 15.74 37.29 0.06
CA SER A 506 16.41 38.59 0.09
C SER A 506 17.24 38.66 1.37
N LEU A 507 18.22 39.58 1.43
CA LEU A 507 19.17 39.75 2.54
C LEU A 507 18.54 39.86 3.95
N LEU A 508 17.24 40.19 4.02
CA LEU A 508 16.51 40.38 5.27
C LEU A 508 15.22 39.54 5.40
N ASN A 509 14.69 38.96 4.32
CA ASN A 509 13.38 38.29 4.31
C ASN A 509 13.33 37.17 3.26
N GLN A 510 12.74 36.02 3.63
CA GLN A 510 12.31 34.96 2.72
C GLN A 510 10.79 35.08 2.51
N TYR A 511 10.31 34.94 1.28
CA TYR A 511 8.87 34.98 0.99
C TYR A 511 8.47 34.01 -0.12
N TRP A 512 7.29 33.41 0.03
CA TRP A 512 6.70 32.48 -0.93
C TRP A 512 6.20 33.21 -2.18
N VAL A 513 6.33 32.54 -3.33
CA VAL A 513 5.86 32.99 -4.63
C VAL A 513 5.22 31.81 -5.35
N SER A 514 4.05 32.03 -5.94
CA SER A 514 3.41 31.11 -6.89
C SER A 514 3.31 31.78 -8.25
N ILE A 515 3.67 31.08 -9.31
CA ILE A 515 3.62 31.56 -10.69
C ILE A 515 2.74 30.60 -11.49
N THR A 516 1.51 31.01 -11.78
CA THR A 516 0.58 30.23 -12.61
C THR A 516 0.73 30.58 -14.08
N ILE A 517 1.12 29.58 -14.88
CA ILE A 517 1.17 29.65 -16.34
C ILE A 517 -0.14 29.10 -16.89
N ASP A 518 -0.73 29.79 -17.86
CA ASP A 518 -1.92 29.39 -18.60
C ASP A 518 -1.54 29.09 -20.04
N PHE A 519 -1.42 27.81 -20.36
CA PHE A 519 -0.98 27.34 -21.67
C PHE A 519 -2.07 27.36 -22.74
N SER A 520 -3.33 27.72 -22.41
CA SER A 520 -4.44 27.75 -23.39
C SER A 520 -4.13 28.61 -24.63
N ARG A 521 -3.27 29.62 -24.48
CA ARG A 521 -2.89 30.55 -25.56
C ARG A 521 -1.77 30.07 -26.47
N ILE A 522 -1.10 28.94 -26.20
CA ILE A 522 -0.12 28.38 -27.13
C ILE A 522 -0.81 27.63 -28.28
N PHE A 523 -2.03 27.14 -28.02
CA PHE A 523 -2.88 26.47 -29.00
C PHE A 523 -3.77 27.50 -29.69
N SER A 524 -3.93 27.35 -31.00
CA SER A 524 -4.69 28.29 -31.85
C SER A 524 -6.11 27.81 -32.19
N ARG A 525 -6.43 26.57 -31.83
CA ARG A 525 -7.65 25.83 -32.20
C ARG A 525 -7.88 24.66 -31.26
N ASP A 526 -9.13 24.22 -31.18
CA ASP A 526 -9.51 22.93 -30.63
C ASP A 526 -9.19 21.80 -31.64
N CYS A 527 -9.13 20.56 -31.18
CA CYS A 527 -8.92 19.40 -32.03
C CYS A 527 -10.20 18.99 -32.76
N ASP A 528 -10.06 18.48 -33.98
CA ASP A 528 -11.15 17.83 -34.73
C ASP A 528 -10.75 16.41 -35.17
N GLU A 529 -11.69 15.67 -35.76
CA GLU A 529 -11.56 14.23 -36.07
C GLU A 529 -10.28 13.87 -36.85
N LYS A 530 -9.72 14.79 -37.66
CA LYS A 530 -8.50 14.52 -38.45
C LYS A 530 -7.23 14.50 -37.59
N ASP A 531 -7.25 15.20 -36.45
CA ASP A 531 -6.12 15.32 -35.53
C ASP A 531 -5.92 14.03 -34.72
N TYR A 532 -6.90 13.11 -34.76
CA TYR A 532 -6.82 11.81 -34.11
C TYR A 532 -6.39 10.69 -35.07
N VAL A 533 -5.81 9.63 -34.51
CA VAL A 533 -5.41 8.41 -35.21
C VAL A 533 -5.83 7.18 -34.41
N GLN A 534 -6.25 6.12 -35.11
CA GLN A 534 -6.49 4.82 -34.50
C GLN A 534 -5.18 4.21 -33.99
N TRP A 535 -5.20 3.74 -32.75
CA TRP A 535 -4.08 3.07 -32.10
C TRP A 535 -4.56 1.82 -31.37
N LEU A 536 -4.06 0.65 -31.77
CA LEU A 536 -4.33 -0.63 -31.12
C LEU A 536 -3.42 -0.76 -29.89
N ALA A 537 -4.02 -0.82 -28.71
CA ALA A 537 -3.31 -1.08 -27.47
C ALA A 537 -2.69 -2.47 -27.44
N HIS A 538 -1.56 -2.61 -26.73
CA HIS A 538 -0.83 -3.86 -26.54
C HIS A 538 -0.40 -4.57 -27.85
N SER A 539 -0.27 -3.81 -28.96
CA SER A 539 0.18 -4.36 -30.23
C SER A 539 1.69 -4.65 -30.20
N ASP A 540 2.07 -5.93 -30.28
CA ASP A 540 3.46 -6.39 -30.24
C ASP A 540 3.88 -7.16 -31.52
N ASP A 541 3.01 -8.00 -32.06
CA ASP A 541 3.22 -8.72 -33.33
C ASP A 541 2.07 -8.51 -34.31
N LEU A 542 2.28 -7.61 -35.28
CA LEU A 542 1.32 -7.33 -36.37
C LEU A 542 0.97 -8.54 -37.25
N SER A 543 1.70 -9.65 -37.15
CA SER A 543 1.41 -10.90 -37.89
C SER A 543 0.53 -11.89 -37.12
N SER A 544 0.36 -11.71 -35.81
CA SER A 544 -0.48 -12.56 -34.97
C SER A 544 -1.97 -12.22 -35.08
N PRO A 545 -2.87 -13.20 -35.22
CA PRO A 545 -4.32 -12.94 -35.11
C PRO A 545 -4.71 -12.42 -33.73
N ASP A 546 -3.95 -12.78 -32.69
CA ASP A 546 -4.18 -12.43 -31.29
C ASP A 546 -3.48 -11.13 -30.88
N ASN A 547 -2.84 -10.42 -31.82
CA ASN A 547 -2.18 -9.13 -31.58
C ASN A 547 -3.09 -8.13 -30.84
N GLY A 548 -2.63 -7.59 -29.71
CA GLY A 548 -3.41 -6.68 -28.85
C GLY A 548 -4.49 -7.34 -28.00
N CYS A 549 -4.66 -8.68 -28.00
CA CYS A 549 -5.52 -9.37 -27.04
C CYS A 549 -4.89 -9.35 -25.65
N MET A 550 -5.51 -8.63 -24.72
CA MET A 550 -5.12 -8.67 -23.29
C MET A 550 -6.35 -8.91 -22.43
N LEU A 551 -6.29 -9.89 -21.53
CA LEU A 551 -7.42 -10.35 -20.72
C LEU A 551 -8.66 -10.61 -21.60
N GLY A 552 -8.46 -11.31 -22.72
CA GLY A 552 -9.50 -11.73 -23.63
C GLY A 552 -10.15 -10.68 -24.54
N TYR A 553 -9.64 -9.44 -24.62
CA TYR A 553 -10.12 -8.46 -25.62
C TYR A 553 -9.06 -7.44 -26.03
N LYS A 554 -9.22 -6.93 -27.25
CA LYS A 554 -8.46 -5.81 -27.82
C LYS A 554 -9.15 -4.49 -27.50
N GLU A 555 -8.39 -3.42 -27.39
CA GLU A 555 -8.91 -2.04 -27.32
C GLU A 555 -8.22 -1.18 -28.39
N GLU A 556 -9.00 -0.70 -29.35
CA GLU A 556 -8.55 0.32 -30.31
C GLU A 556 -8.99 1.70 -29.80
N PHE A 557 -8.05 2.63 -29.71
CA PHE A 557 -8.27 4.00 -29.20
C PHE A 557 -8.16 5.02 -30.34
N LEU A 558 -8.91 6.12 -30.25
CA LEU A 558 -8.56 7.34 -30.98
C LEU A 558 -7.62 8.18 -30.11
N ARG A 559 -6.37 8.35 -30.56
CA ARG A 559 -5.33 9.14 -29.87
C ARG A 559 -4.97 10.38 -30.69
N LEU A 560 -4.65 11.47 -30.01
CA LEU A 560 -4.15 12.68 -30.64
C LEU A 560 -2.83 12.36 -31.38
N ARG A 561 -2.71 12.81 -32.64
CA ARG A 561 -1.46 12.67 -33.39
C ARG A 561 -0.40 13.62 -32.83
N LYS A 562 0.84 13.13 -32.72
CA LYS A 562 2.00 13.89 -32.23
C LYS A 562 2.33 15.15 -33.05
N ASP A 563 1.92 15.20 -34.31
CA ASP A 563 2.10 16.39 -35.18
C ASP A 563 0.93 17.38 -35.11
N SER A 564 -0.15 17.05 -34.39
CA SER A 564 -1.38 17.82 -34.33
C SER A 564 -1.46 18.70 -33.09
N VAL A 565 -0.98 19.93 -33.21
CA VAL A 565 -1.01 20.94 -32.12
C VAL A 565 -2.41 21.58 -32.04
N CYS A 566 -3.25 21.06 -31.15
CA CYS A 566 -4.61 21.54 -30.85
C CYS A 566 -5.01 21.19 -29.40
N LEU A 567 -6.10 21.77 -28.90
CA LEU A 567 -6.65 21.44 -27.58
C LEU A 567 -7.61 20.23 -27.66
N ASN A 568 -7.37 19.19 -26.85
CA ASN A 568 -8.33 18.11 -26.61
C ASN A 568 -9.58 18.65 -25.90
N GLY A 569 -9.39 19.55 -24.94
CA GLY A 569 -10.47 20.19 -24.20
C GLY A 569 -10.88 19.45 -22.92
N ARG A 570 -11.63 20.14 -22.07
CA ARG A 570 -12.00 19.67 -20.72
C ARG A 570 -13.02 18.55 -20.73
N ASP A 571 -13.87 18.54 -21.73
CA ASP A 571 -14.91 17.56 -22.02
C ASP A 571 -14.42 16.39 -22.89
N TYR A 572 -13.11 16.34 -23.21
CA TYR A 572 -12.49 15.20 -23.89
C TYR A 572 -12.86 13.87 -23.24
N VAL A 573 -13.49 12.99 -24.00
CA VAL A 573 -13.77 11.60 -23.63
C VAL A 573 -12.90 10.70 -24.50
N ILE A 574 -12.28 9.71 -23.86
CA ILE A 574 -11.50 8.70 -24.56
C ILE A 574 -12.45 7.86 -25.41
N ASP A 575 -12.37 7.99 -26.75
CA ASP A 575 -13.03 7.05 -27.65
C ASP A 575 -12.18 5.77 -27.73
N LYS A 576 -12.83 4.64 -27.42
CA LYS A 576 -12.23 3.32 -27.51
C LYS A 576 -13.25 2.24 -27.87
N GLN A 577 -12.83 1.32 -28.73
CA GLN A 577 -13.65 0.25 -29.25
C GLN A 577 -13.11 -1.11 -28.78
N PRO A 578 -13.80 -1.80 -27.85
CA PRO A 578 -13.39 -3.12 -27.40
C PRO A 578 -13.80 -4.19 -28.42
N THR A 579 -12.87 -5.07 -28.79
CA THR A 579 -13.14 -6.24 -29.65
C THR A 579 -12.80 -7.53 -28.90
N PRO A 580 -13.75 -8.43 -28.61
CA PRO A 580 -13.47 -9.66 -27.87
C PRO A 580 -12.58 -10.61 -28.67
N CYS A 581 -11.70 -11.32 -27.96
CA CYS A 581 -10.83 -12.36 -28.49
C CYS A 581 -11.39 -13.75 -28.22
N LEU A 582 -10.93 -14.76 -28.96
CA LEU A 582 -11.22 -16.16 -28.67
C LEU A 582 -10.49 -16.59 -27.40
N CYS A 583 -11.14 -17.34 -26.51
CA CYS A 583 -10.49 -17.85 -25.32
C CYS A 583 -9.42 -18.89 -25.68
N THR A 584 -8.23 -18.69 -25.13
CA THR A 584 -7.08 -19.61 -25.13
C THR A 584 -6.99 -20.33 -23.78
N LEU A 585 -5.91 -21.07 -23.52
CA LEU A 585 -5.64 -21.54 -22.14
C LEU A 585 -5.06 -20.44 -21.26
N ASP A 586 -4.43 -19.42 -21.84
CA ASP A 586 -3.73 -18.37 -21.09
C ASP A 586 -4.69 -17.38 -20.42
N ASP A 587 -5.91 -17.21 -20.96
CA ASP A 587 -7.05 -16.49 -20.35
C ASP A 587 -7.61 -17.17 -19.05
N PHE A 588 -6.98 -18.27 -18.60
CA PHE A 588 -7.31 -19.00 -17.38
C PHE A 588 -6.11 -19.10 -16.42
N LEU A 589 -6.40 -18.99 -15.12
CA LEU A 589 -5.51 -19.33 -14.01
C LEU A 589 -5.71 -20.79 -13.61
N CYS A 590 -4.69 -21.39 -12.99
CA CYS A 590 -4.87 -22.66 -12.30
C CYS A 590 -5.68 -22.45 -11.02
N ASP A 591 -6.70 -23.29 -10.86
CA ASP A 591 -7.58 -23.28 -9.70
C ASP A 591 -6.95 -24.05 -8.52
N PHE A 592 -7.61 -24.07 -7.36
CA PHE A 592 -7.07 -24.68 -6.15
C PHE A 592 -6.59 -26.13 -6.38
N GLY A 593 -5.35 -26.41 -5.94
CA GLY A 593 -4.69 -27.71 -6.10
C GLY A 593 -4.03 -27.97 -7.46
N TYR A 594 -3.96 -26.96 -8.34
CA TYR A 594 -3.31 -27.06 -9.66
C TYR A 594 -2.16 -26.06 -9.81
N TYR A 595 -1.26 -26.31 -10.78
CA TYR A 595 -0.13 -25.43 -11.10
C TYR A 595 0.24 -25.52 -12.59
N ARG A 596 0.85 -24.46 -13.14
CA ARG A 596 1.51 -24.50 -14.46
C ARG A 596 2.94 -25.01 -14.31
N GLN A 597 3.40 -25.79 -15.29
CA GLN A 597 4.83 -26.05 -15.47
C GLN A 597 5.45 -24.91 -16.31
N GLU A 598 6.73 -24.63 -16.12
CA GLU A 598 7.47 -23.65 -16.92
C GLU A 598 7.26 -23.91 -18.43
N ASN A 599 6.94 -22.85 -19.18
CA ASN A 599 6.64 -22.89 -20.62
C ASN A 599 5.42 -23.76 -21.02
N SER A 600 4.44 -23.95 -20.12
CA SER A 600 3.17 -24.61 -20.42
C SER A 600 1.96 -23.82 -19.93
N SER A 601 0.99 -23.62 -20.82
CA SER A 601 -0.33 -23.05 -20.50
C SER A 601 -1.25 -24.03 -19.75
N GLU A 602 -0.91 -25.33 -19.72
CA GLU A 602 -1.71 -26.36 -19.06
C GLU A 602 -1.55 -26.37 -17.54
N CYS A 603 -2.69 -26.42 -16.83
CA CYS A 603 -2.76 -26.60 -15.39
C CYS A 603 -2.76 -28.08 -15.01
N MET A 604 -1.72 -28.51 -14.31
CA MET A 604 -1.53 -29.88 -13.81
C MET A 604 -1.94 -30.00 -12.33
N GLU A 605 -2.50 -31.14 -11.95
CA GLU A 605 -2.89 -31.41 -10.55
C GLU A 605 -1.64 -31.60 -9.68
N GLN A 606 -1.58 -30.93 -8.53
CA GLN A 606 -0.53 -31.13 -7.54
C GLN A 606 -0.66 -32.52 -6.88
N GLN A 607 0.39 -33.33 -6.97
CA GLN A 607 0.40 -34.68 -6.39
C GLN A 607 0.29 -34.65 -4.85
N ASP A 608 1.12 -33.84 -4.20
CA ASP A 608 1.08 -33.58 -2.75
C ASP A 608 0.72 -32.11 -2.48
N LEU A 609 -0.37 -31.87 -1.73
CA LEU A 609 -0.66 -30.55 -1.18
C LEU A 609 0.19 -30.32 0.07
N LYS A 610 0.94 -29.22 0.11
CA LYS A 610 1.92 -28.89 1.18
C LYS A 610 1.75 -27.45 1.65
N GLY A 611 2.17 -27.17 2.89
CA GLY A 611 2.11 -25.83 3.50
C GLY A 611 0.70 -25.24 3.50
N HIS A 612 0.58 -23.94 3.21
CA HIS A 612 -0.68 -23.19 3.22
C HIS A 612 -1.78 -23.78 2.29
N ILE A 613 -1.39 -24.49 1.21
CA ILE A 613 -2.35 -25.15 0.31
C ILE A 613 -3.03 -26.33 1.03
N LEU A 614 -2.30 -27.06 1.87
CA LEU A 614 -2.86 -28.12 2.71
C LEU A 614 -3.72 -27.56 3.84
N GLU A 615 -3.30 -26.46 4.48
CA GLU A 615 -4.08 -25.78 5.52
C GLU A 615 -5.42 -25.26 4.97
N PHE A 616 -5.41 -24.64 3.79
CA PHE A 616 -6.62 -24.24 3.08
C PHE A 616 -7.50 -25.45 2.75
N CYS A 617 -6.93 -26.60 2.40
CA CYS A 617 -7.73 -27.80 2.17
C CYS A 617 -8.40 -28.38 3.44
N LEU A 618 -7.73 -28.28 4.58
CA LEU A 618 -8.22 -28.81 5.85
C LEU A 618 -9.24 -27.87 6.53
N HIS A 619 -9.19 -26.57 6.24
CA HIS A 619 -9.99 -25.54 6.92
C HIS A 619 -10.91 -24.72 6.01
N GLY A 620 -10.74 -24.80 4.68
CA GLY A 620 -11.58 -24.13 3.69
C GLY A 620 -12.98 -24.74 3.56
N ARG A 621 -13.92 -23.99 2.96
CA ARG A 621 -15.27 -24.50 2.69
C ARG A 621 -15.25 -25.44 1.50
N LYS A 622 -16.12 -26.46 1.48
CA LYS A 622 -16.24 -27.42 0.36
C LYS A 622 -16.41 -26.76 -1.01
N GLU A 623 -17.17 -25.67 -1.08
CA GLU A 623 -17.39 -24.86 -2.30
C GLU A 623 -16.10 -24.21 -2.84
N GLN A 624 -15.08 -24.02 -1.99
CA GLN A 624 -13.76 -23.51 -2.39
C GLN A 624 -12.78 -24.63 -2.78
N LEU A 625 -13.07 -25.88 -2.39
CA LEU A 625 -12.26 -27.07 -2.66
C LEU A 625 -12.75 -27.85 -3.89
N GLN A 626 -13.94 -27.50 -4.38
CA GLN A 626 -14.47 -27.95 -5.67
C GLN A 626 -13.82 -27.15 -6.79
N THR A 627 -12.86 -27.78 -7.46
CA THR A 627 -12.04 -27.20 -8.52
C THR A 627 -12.41 -27.80 -9.88
N THR A 628 -12.23 -27.02 -10.94
CA THR A 628 -12.25 -27.49 -12.34
C THR A 628 -10.86 -27.55 -12.98
N GLY A 629 -9.80 -27.41 -12.18
CA GLY A 629 -8.39 -27.30 -12.62
C GLY A 629 -8.03 -25.93 -13.19
N TYR A 630 -8.95 -25.31 -13.91
CA TYR A 630 -8.85 -23.97 -14.49
C TYR A 630 -9.98 -23.08 -13.99
N ARG A 631 -9.68 -21.79 -13.84
CA ARG A 631 -10.63 -20.70 -13.59
C ARG A 631 -10.26 -19.50 -14.47
N LYS A 632 -11.23 -18.81 -15.06
CA LYS A 632 -10.98 -17.62 -15.88
C LYS A 632 -10.21 -16.55 -15.09
N ILE A 633 -9.30 -15.81 -15.74
CA ILE A 633 -8.64 -14.65 -15.12
C ILE A 633 -9.73 -13.61 -14.74
N PRO A 634 -9.69 -12.99 -13.55
CA PRO A 634 -10.67 -11.97 -13.20
C PRO A 634 -10.52 -10.70 -14.04
N GLY A 635 -11.64 -10.17 -14.53
CA GLY A 635 -11.67 -9.07 -15.49
C GLY A 635 -11.56 -9.51 -16.97
N ASP A 636 -11.32 -10.80 -17.24
CA ASP A 636 -11.17 -11.35 -18.59
C ASP A 636 -12.49 -11.45 -19.36
N LYS A 637 -12.49 -10.98 -20.61
CA LYS A 637 -13.68 -10.89 -21.48
C LYS A 637 -13.57 -11.65 -22.80
N CYS A 638 -12.69 -12.66 -22.90
CA CYS A 638 -12.68 -13.57 -24.04
C CYS A 638 -14.04 -14.26 -24.24
N GLU A 639 -14.41 -14.46 -25.50
CA GLU A 639 -15.67 -15.07 -25.95
C GLU A 639 -15.39 -16.21 -26.93
N SER A 640 -16.12 -17.32 -26.82
CA SER A 640 -15.89 -18.54 -27.62
C SER A 640 -14.46 -19.11 -27.45
N GLY A 641 -14.05 -20.08 -28.27
CA GLY A 641 -12.72 -20.71 -28.16
C GLY A 641 -12.67 -21.85 -27.14
N ILE A 642 -11.55 -21.98 -26.42
CA ILE A 642 -11.30 -23.07 -25.47
C ILE A 642 -12.12 -22.86 -24.19
N VAL A 643 -12.86 -23.91 -23.80
CA VAL A 643 -13.51 -24.00 -22.49
C VAL A 643 -13.02 -25.29 -21.83
N PRO A 644 -12.16 -25.21 -20.78
CA PRO A 644 -11.68 -26.39 -20.08
C PRO A 644 -12.82 -27.29 -19.58
N GLU A 645 -12.69 -28.60 -19.78
CA GLU A 645 -13.76 -29.55 -19.44
C GLU A 645 -13.98 -29.61 -17.92
N ARG A 646 -15.17 -29.18 -17.47
CA ARG A 646 -15.50 -29.09 -16.05
C ARG A 646 -15.65 -30.47 -15.40
N LYS A 647 -14.57 -31.00 -14.83
CA LYS A 647 -14.60 -32.11 -13.87
C LYS A 647 -14.52 -31.54 -12.46
N VAL A 648 -15.65 -31.54 -11.75
CA VAL A 648 -15.69 -31.13 -10.34
C VAL A 648 -14.98 -32.19 -9.50
N ILE A 649 -13.75 -31.90 -9.09
CA ILE A 649 -12.95 -32.78 -8.24
C ILE A 649 -13.06 -32.27 -6.80
N ASP A 650 -13.53 -33.13 -5.89
CA ASP A 650 -13.57 -32.83 -4.45
C ASP A 650 -12.21 -33.17 -3.82
N LEU A 651 -11.30 -32.19 -3.86
CA LEU A 651 -9.96 -32.31 -3.28
C LEU A 651 -9.97 -32.57 -1.77
N SER A 652 -11.05 -32.29 -1.04
CA SER A 652 -11.12 -32.56 0.40
C SER A 652 -10.91 -34.04 0.72
N THR A 653 -11.31 -34.94 -0.20
CA THR A 653 -11.07 -36.39 -0.09
C THR A 653 -9.57 -36.74 -0.09
N LYS A 654 -8.77 -36.04 -0.90
CA LYS A 654 -7.31 -36.20 -1.02
C LYS A 654 -6.56 -35.65 0.20
N CYS A 655 -7.12 -34.63 0.86
CA CYS A 655 -6.51 -34.00 2.03
C CYS A 655 -6.67 -34.82 3.31
N VAL A 656 -7.76 -35.61 3.43
CA VAL A 656 -7.99 -36.49 4.58
C VAL A 656 -7.32 -37.87 4.42
N SER A 657 -7.11 -38.36 3.20
CA SER A 657 -6.54 -39.70 2.95
C SER A 657 -5.13 -39.87 3.52
N ASN A 658 -4.28 -38.84 3.45
CA ASN A 658 -2.94 -38.85 4.04
C ASN A 658 -2.98 -38.93 5.58
N LEU A 659 -3.89 -38.20 6.24
CA LEU A 659 -4.06 -38.25 7.70
C LEU A 659 -4.54 -39.65 8.16
N SER A 660 -5.48 -40.24 7.41
CA SER A 660 -6.01 -41.57 7.69
C SER A 660 -4.91 -42.63 7.69
N ALA A 661 -3.99 -42.59 6.73
CA ALA A 661 -2.91 -43.57 6.64
C ALA A 661 -1.99 -43.51 7.88
N THR A 662 -1.57 -42.30 8.31
CA THR A 662 -0.67 -42.15 9.46
C THR A 662 -1.35 -42.54 10.77
N ILE A 663 -2.61 -42.17 10.96
CA ILE A 663 -3.38 -42.51 12.18
C ILE A 663 -3.63 -44.02 12.25
N VAL A 664 -4.00 -44.67 11.14
CA VAL A 664 -4.19 -46.13 11.11
C VAL A 664 -2.87 -46.86 11.41
N VAL A 665 -1.74 -46.44 10.82
CA VAL A 665 -0.43 -47.03 11.13
C VAL A 665 -0.04 -46.82 12.60
N ALA A 666 -0.28 -45.64 13.17
CA ALA A 666 -0.02 -45.36 14.58
C ALA A 666 -0.89 -46.21 15.52
N VAL A 667 -2.18 -46.34 15.24
CA VAL A 667 -3.12 -47.19 16.01
C VAL A 667 -2.72 -48.67 15.90
N VAL A 668 -2.36 -49.14 14.70
CA VAL A 668 -1.88 -50.52 14.51
C VAL A 668 -0.56 -50.77 15.25
N LEU A 669 0.38 -49.80 15.26
CA LEU A 669 1.61 -49.88 16.06
C LEU A 669 1.32 -49.93 17.56
N VAL A 670 0.42 -49.10 18.08
CA VAL A 670 0.02 -49.12 19.50
C VAL A 670 -0.67 -50.45 19.88
N LEU A 671 -1.52 -51.00 19.00
CA LEU A 671 -2.15 -52.31 19.19
C LEU A 671 -1.12 -53.45 19.14
N LEU A 672 -0.13 -53.40 18.25
CA LEU A 672 0.97 -54.38 18.21
C LEU A 672 1.87 -54.30 19.43
N VAL A 673 2.25 -53.09 19.87
CA VAL A 673 3.08 -52.89 21.08
C VAL A 673 2.35 -53.36 22.33
N SER A 674 1.05 -53.06 22.47
CA SER A 674 0.24 -53.54 23.60
C SER A 674 0.00 -55.05 23.55
N ALA A 675 -0.19 -55.66 22.38
CA ALA A 675 -0.24 -57.11 22.22
C ALA A 675 1.08 -57.79 22.59
N VAL A 676 2.22 -57.26 22.14
CA VAL A 676 3.56 -57.76 22.49
C VAL A 676 3.84 -57.59 24.00
N ALA A 677 3.47 -56.45 24.59
CA ALA A 677 3.57 -56.24 26.03
C ALA A 677 2.70 -57.24 26.82
N GLY A 678 1.48 -57.51 26.36
CA GLY A 678 0.60 -58.53 26.93
C GLY A 678 1.19 -59.94 26.86
N VAL A 679 1.74 -60.33 25.69
CA VAL A 679 2.42 -61.62 25.52
C VAL A 679 3.66 -61.74 26.40
N LEU A 680 4.45 -60.68 26.56
CA LEU A 680 5.60 -60.65 27.47
C LEU A 680 5.17 -60.74 28.94
N PHE A 681 4.08 -60.08 29.32
CA PHE A 681 3.52 -60.15 30.67
C PHE A 681 3.04 -61.57 31.01
N VAL A 682 2.28 -62.20 30.10
CA VAL A 682 1.84 -63.60 30.22
C VAL A 682 3.03 -64.55 30.26
N LYS A 683 4.02 -64.40 29.38
CA LYS A 683 5.24 -65.24 29.39
C LYS A 683 6.02 -65.13 30.70
N LYS A 684 6.12 -63.91 31.26
CA LYS A 684 6.81 -63.65 32.54
C LYS A 684 6.09 -64.28 33.74
N TYR A 685 4.74 -64.29 33.75
CA TYR A 685 3.96 -64.85 34.85
C TYR A 685 3.65 -66.36 34.73
N VAL A 686 3.45 -66.89 33.52
CA VAL A 686 3.02 -68.29 33.32
C VAL A 686 4.21 -69.25 33.16
N CYS A 687 5.35 -68.78 32.63
CA CYS A 687 6.56 -69.61 32.47
C CYS A 687 7.67 -69.29 33.48
N GLY A 688 7.56 -68.20 34.25
CA GLY A 688 8.52 -67.75 35.25
C GLY A 688 8.34 -68.42 36.62
N GLY A 689 8.33 -69.75 36.68
CA GLY A 689 8.09 -70.50 37.91
C GLY A 689 9.19 -70.34 38.97
N ARG A 690 9.01 -69.39 39.90
CA ARG A 690 9.65 -69.41 41.23
C ARG A 690 8.66 -69.03 42.31
N PHE A 691 8.32 -70.02 43.14
CA PHE A 691 7.56 -69.84 44.38
C PHE A 691 8.30 -68.91 45.35
N LEU A 692 7.59 -67.94 45.91
CA LEU A 692 7.94 -67.31 47.17
C LEU A 692 7.04 -67.91 48.27
N VAL A 693 7.65 -68.70 49.14
CA VAL A 693 6.96 -69.40 50.24
C VAL A 693 6.85 -68.46 51.44
N HIS A 694 5.64 -68.10 51.84
CA HIS A 694 5.37 -67.56 53.18
C HIS A 694 4.67 -68.63 54.03
N ARG A 695 5.29 -69.00 55.16
CA ARG A 695 4.67 -69.84 56.19
C ARG A 695 3.67 -69.03 57.02
N TYR A 696 2.59 -69.66 57.44
CA TYR A 696 1.65 -69.14 58.45
C TYR A 696 2.08 -69.48 59.89
N SER A 697 1.85 -68.55 60.82
CA SER A 697 1.68 -68.81 62.27
C SER A 697 0.75 -67.80 62.97
N VAL A 698 -0.55 -67.95 62.73
CA VAL A 698 -1.61 -68.01 63.77
C VAL A 698 -1.28 -67.41 65.17
N LEU A 699 -1.84 -66.23 65.54
CA LEU A 699 -2.81 -66.03 66.65
C LEU A 699 -3.14 -64.55 67.01
N ARG A 700 -4.45 -64.26 67.07
CA ARG A 700 -5.23 -63.41 68.02
C ARG A 700 -4.77 -62.00 68.51
N GLN A 701 -5.72 -61.06 68.30
CA GLN A 701 -6.32 -60.10 69.27
C GLN A 701 -5.61 -58.80 69.71
N HIS A 702 -6.33 -57.68 69.48
CA HIS A 702 -6.31 -56.39 70.21
C HIS A 702 -4.95 -55.63 70.24
N ALA A 703 -4.86 -54.33 70.51
CA ALA A 703 -5.71 -53.16 70.27
C ALA A 703 -4.82 -51.90 70.38
N GLU A 704 -5.25 -50.77 69.80
CA GLU A 704 -4.94 -49.37 70.19
C GLU A 704 -3.48 -48.84 70.31
N ALA A 705 -3.26 -47.72 69.60
CA ALA A 705 -2.61 -46.46 70.04
C ALA A 705 -1.08 -46.33 70.24
N GLY A 706 -0.60 -45.08 70.04
CA GLY A 706 0.80 -44.62 70.24
C GLY A 706 1.68 -44.85 69.01
N GLY A 707 2.51 -43.93 68.52
CA GLY A 707 3.41 -43.03 69.25
C GLY A 707 4.70 -43.80 69.60
N THR A 708 5.92 -43.33 69.37
CA THR A 708 6.45 -41.97 69.06
C THR A 708 7.90 -42.12 68.59
N ASP A 709 8.45 -41.03 68.03
CA ASP A 709 9.86 -40.64 68.03
C ASP A 709 10.97 -41.49 67.36
N ALA A 710 11.61 -40.78 66.43
CA ALA A 710 12.99 -40.74 65.95
C ALA A 710 14.07 -40.70 67.09
N PRO A 711 15.38 -40.41 66.86
CA PRO A 711 16.05 -40.02 65.61
C PRO A 711 17.46 -40.66 65.37
N ASP A 712 18.23 -39.99 64.50
CA ASP A 712 19.72 -39.97 64.39
C ASP A 712 20.40 -41.19 63.70
N GLU A 713 21.51 -41.10 62.97
CA GLU A 713 22.43 -40.02 62.53
C GLU A 713 23.19 -40.54 61.26
N LEU A 714 23.98 -39.83 60.43
CA LEU A 714 24.47 -38.43 60.30
C LEU A 714 24.98 -38.23 58.83
N ASP A 715 24.90 -37.01 58.26
CA ASP A 715 25.78 -36.40 57.22
C ASP A 715 25.97 -36.99 55.79
N ASN A 716 26.19 -36.18 54.72
CA ASN A 716 26.46 -34.74 54.64
C ASN A 716 26.05 -34.08 53.29
N GLN A 717 25.51 -32.85 53.37
CA GLN A 717 25.73 -31.68 52.45
C GLN A 717 25.35 -31.77 50.94
N VAL A 718 24.82 -30.73 50.25
CA VAL A 718 24.58 -29.32 50.62
C VAL A 718 23.50 -28.63 49.73
N ALA A 719 22.94 -27.52 50.23
CA ALA A 719 22.21 -26.43 49.54
C ALA A 719 20.84 -26.69 48.86
N THR A 720 19.82 -26.20 49.57
CA THR A 720 18.41 -25.91 49.23
C THR A 720 18.19 -24.71 48.26
N PRO A 721 16.94 -24.47 47.79
CA PRO A 721 16.64 -23.62 46.62
C PRO A 721 16.19 -22.20 46.97
N THR A 722 15.93 -21.38 45.94
CA THR A 722 15.05 -20.18 45.88
C THR A 722 15.04 -19.68 44.41
N LYS A 723 14.16 -18.82 43.90
CA LYS A 723 13.04 -18.01 44.44
C LYS A 723 12.07 -17.64 43.30
N ASN A 724 10.87 -17.15 43.63
CA ASN A 724 10.18 -16.19 42.77
C ASN A 724 10.97 -14.87 42.77
N ASP A 725 11.02 -14.16 41.65
CA ASP A 725 11.24 -12.71 41.67
C ASP A 725 10.33 -11.99 40.67
N TYR A 726 9.93 -10.78 41.03
CA TYR A 726 9.24 -9.82 40.16
C TYR A 726 10.30 -8.97 39.47
N HIS A 727 10.07 -8.58 38.22
CA HIS A 727 10.61 -7.31 37.71
C HIS A 727 9.66 -6.70 36.66
N ASP A 728 9.20 -5.50 36.99
CA ASP A 728 8.60 -4.50 36.09
C ASP A 728 9.68 -3.86 35.18
N ASP A 729 9.20 -3.09 34.19
CA ASP A 729 9.89 -2.05 33.40
C ASP A 729 11.05 -2.50 32.48
N SER A 730 11.05 -2.25 31.17
CA SER A 730 10.66 -1.00 30.51
C SER A 730 10.59 -1.14 28.98
N ASP A 731 9.66 -0.40 28.36
CA ASP A 731 9.57 -0.16 26.92
C ASP A 731 10.43 1.07 26.49
N GLU A 732 10.63 1.20 25.18
CA GLU A 732 10.96 2.41 24.40
C GLU A 732 12.21 3.25 24.74
N ASP A 733 13.14 3.32 23.80
CA ASP A 733 13.53 4.60 23.19
C ASP A 733 14.28 4.39 21.85
N LEU A 734 14.21 5.40 20.97
CA LEU A 734 14.89 5.59 19.66
C LEU A 734 14.06 5.34 18.37
N LEU A 735 13.17 6.28 18.09
CA LEU A 735 12.94 6.79 16.74
C LEU A 735 13.31 8.29 16.69
N GLU A 736 14.34 8.63 15.90
CA GLU A 736 14.50 9.92 15.21
C GLU A 736 14.49 9.65 13.70
#